data_AF-A0A4Q4YFW5-F1
#
_entry.id   AF-A0A4Q4YFW5-F1
#
_cell.length_a   1.000
_cell.length_b   1.000
_cell.length_c   1.000
_cell.angle_alpha   90.00
_cell.angle_beta   90.00
_cell.angle_gamma   90.00
#
_symmetry.space_group_name_H-M   'P 1'
#
loop_
_entity.id
_entity.type
_entity.pdbx_description
1 polymer ?
#
loop_
_entity_poly.entity_id
_entity_poly.type
_entity_poly.pdbx_seq_one_letter_code
_entity_poly.pdbx_strand_id
1 'polypeptide(L)'
;MLVESDVSWKQGIEQKIQILEDKIATLVNDYPSSSHALQPAHRPENASSESEVLPNSSTHRGLSTEAEEATGLRVVVDLESGPGTLPGHYLHPAAPAQPRAPRDIISRGIITVENARKYQSVYQDRLDHFLYGILGDHSTATFEDTQQKSPILSIAVCAVGALHLASADYEALYKEFIALSAAMSFSRRNTTDDVRALCIGAFWMNDLSSSLVSFAVRIAAELQLHRSFSKALQGDRESYLRARLYYLVYACDHHLSIPHGRPPITRECEAVRGVRKFLECRHATEDDARLVSQVLRWSVCTSIYDTFGADVDRPLSDAEVPQVRRFSIALDSLRAEWADRFRPNVHVGNYPRKGVGIQYHFAKLYLFSHALRGLGSGQVQYRACDVDMEVYELASSAVLSAVSILRTIVSDPEIQSYLNGLPTYFHIMIAFAVVFLLKVSTRFSSSVQVDIQEVQRLMTKLIEVLREVSKTMHPRHLLVTITECIEDILQRNFSIPAPVTNAAPTSSQQRPAQVLHDPVVDRGDYFAEGALNQFLLNEYDFLFNKTIVTTVLATARMAGMMGLKSKPPSQMWAHRLGAAADILLLQVPTPADRRYPVSTLAKFDYMSVLRKPGLDGVVNSESTNSVRSSSSLEQPVATATMPTDAVDPEKGQRMAQQEEPGSLQPDPPFSVFSRVQKIFIVFIAALTTVIPPLTASIYYPVITELARDLHVSVTDINLTITTYLIIQGIAPSFVGNLSDEAGRRPALLIALIIYIAGCVGAAVKANYALLFVMRSVQSAGGSGTIALSLATVSDIVTSAERGRYTSYVQMGWMLGPSLAPVIGGLLSQYLGWRSIFWFLTIYGSVVWVTSFAFLPETSRDIVGNGSIPPQKWNMTPLAYLRRPTKRKDAAVPSKSEAKTPSTSVSINPLNSLKLFGDKETSILLLYSGLIYASSYMVLSTMSDQLEEIYGLETVPISLCYLASGFGAVTSVLLTGRILDWNFRRHARLVGMEISKQKQQDLSRFPIEVARLQISIPALMLAGISLIAYGWTLQSRTYLAAPLIFLFLQSFGSASSFSGFNNLIMDLNRKKPGTASAAMNLSRCWMGAGGTAFATPLVKNGGIGWLGVTIAGIWFVFSPLAFLVIKSGARWREEKRLREMSETKAPSGEMTAT
;
A
#
# COMPACT_ATOMS: atom_id res chain seq x y z
N MET A 1 -24.46 7.88 5.67
CA MET A 1 -24.71 6.68 6.49
C MET A 1 -23.55 6.51 7.45
N LEU A 2 -23.60 7.12 8.64
CA LEU A 2 -22.50 7.05 9.62
C LEU A 2 -22.98 7.23 11.08
N VAL A 3 -24.29 7.13 11.37
CA VAL A 3 -24.86 7.55 12.66
C VAL A 3 -25.38 6.39 13.53
N GLU A 4 -25.50 5.16 13.02
CA GLU A 4 -26.09 4.05 13.80
C GLU A 4 -25.09 3.33 14.75
N SER A 5 -23.78 3.49 14.57
CA SER A 5 -22.77 2.79 15.39
C SER A 5 -22.43 3.48 16.72
N ASP A 6 -22.81 4.74 16.91
CA ASP A 6 -22.49 5.49 18.14
C ASP A 6 -23.51 5.21 19.25
N VAL A 7 -24.76 4.82 18.92
CA VAL A 7 -25.82 4.54 19.91
C VAL A 7 -25.63 3.16 20.57
N SER A 8 -25.31 2.13 19.78
CA SER A 8 -25.06 0.78 20.32
C SER A 8 -23.78 0.70 21.15
N TRP A 9 -22.75 1.45 20.76
CA TRP A 9 -21.52 1.58 21.54
C TRP A 9 -21.77 2.33 22.85
N LYS A 10 -22.55 3.41 22.82
CA LYS A 10 -22.92 4.17 24.03
C LYS A 10 -23.78 3.33 24.99
N GLN A 11 -24.77 2.60 24.48
CA GLN A 11 -25.56 1.65 25.26
C GLN A 11 -24.71 0.50 25.84
N GLY A 12 -23.73 0.00 25.07
CA GLY A 12 -22.82 -1.05 25.54
C GLY A 12 -21.82 -0.56 26.59
N ILE A 13 -21.41 0.71 26.54
CA ILE A 13 -20.57 1.35 27.57
C ILE A 13 -21.39 1.63 28.82
N GLU A 14 -22.60 2.18 28.69
CA GLU A 14 -23.53 2.43 29.81
C GLU A 14 -23.86 1.11 30.53
N GLN A 15 -24.17 0.02 29.81
CA GLN A 15 -24.35 -1.30 30.43
C GLN A 15 -23.10 -1.82 31.15
N LYS A 16 -21.90 -1.63 30.58
CA LYS A 16 -20.66 -2.08 31.21
C LYS A 16 -20.31 -1.28 32.46
N ILE A 17 -20.62 0.02 32.48
CA ILE A 17 -20.46 0.88 33.65
C ILE A 17 -21.44 0.44 34.74
N GLN A 18 -22.71 0.20 34.39
CA GLN A 18 -23.72 -0.31 35.33
C GLN A 18 -23.30 -1.64 35.96
N ILE A 19 -22.79 -2.58 35.16
CA ILE A 19 -22.28 -3.87 35.65
C ILE A 19 -21.05 -3.69 36.54
N LEU A 20 -20.20 -2.68 36.27
CA LEU A 20 -19.04 -2.39 37.10
C LEU A 20 -19.47 -1.78 38.44
N GLU A 21 -20.42 -0.86 38.43
CA GLU A 21 -20.99 -0.23 39.63
C GLU A 21 -21.68 -1.27 40.52
N ASP A 22 -22.47 -2.18 39.94
CA ASP A 22 -23.08 -3.30 40.66
C ASP A 22 -22.02 -4.23 41.27
N LYS A 23 -20.96 -4.54 40.51
CA LYS A 23 -19.88 -5.41 41.01
C LYS A 23 -19.06 -4.75 42.12
N ILE A 24 -18.83 -3.44 42.02
CA ILE A 24 -18.15 -2.66 43.07
C ILE A 24 -19.04 -2.57 44.32
N ALA A 25 -20.35 -2.37 44.16
CA ALA A 25 -21.30 -2.40 45.26
C ALA A 25 -21.35 -3.77 45.96
N THR A 26 -21.29 -4.88 45.21
CA THR A 26 -21.17 -6.22 45.81
C THR A 26 -19.82 -6.46 46.48
N LEU A 27 -18.72 -5.95 45.92
CA LEU A 27 -17.38 -6.08 46.52
C LEU A 27 -17.22 -5.26 47.80
N VAL A 28 -17.92 -4.13 47.92
CA VAL A 28 -17.97 -3.30 49.14
C VAL A 28 -18.85 -3.98 50.21
N ASN A 29 -19.88 -4.73 49.82
CA ASN A 29 -20.73 -5.48 50.74
C ASN A 29 -20.15 -6.84 51.19
N ASP A 30 -19.19 -7.40 50.45
CA ASP A 30 -18.57 -8.71 50.74
C ASP A 30 -17.32 -8.65 51.64
N TYR A 31 -16.97 -7.47 52.20
CA TYR A 31 -15.94 -7.37 53.24
C TYR A 31 -16.56 -7.52 54.65
N PRO A 32 -16.30 -8.61 55.38
CA PRO A 32 -16.75 -8.74 56.76
C PRO A 32 -15.98 -7.76 57.65
N SER A 33 -16.73 -6.82 58.24
CA SER A 33 -16.27 -5.90 59.28
C SER A 33 -15.75 -6.67 60.49
N SER A 34 -14.43 -6.86 60.57
CA SER A 34 -13.71 -7.29 61.77
C SER A 34 -13.34 -6.08 62.63
N SER A 35 -14.35 -5.44 63.23
CA SER A 35 -14.13 -4.45 64.29
C SER A 35 -14.26 -5.13 65.66
N HIS A 36 -13.19 -5.80 66.10
CA HIS A 36 -12.98 -6.17 67.50
C HIS A 36 -11.68 -5.51 67.97
N ALA A 37 -11.83 -4.37 68.65
CA ALA A 37 -11.05 -3.93 69.82
C ALA A 37 -11.17 -2.41 69.93
N LEU A 38 -12.07 -1.96 70.82
CA LEU A 38 -11.90 -0.83 71.75
C LEU A 38 -13.27 -0.56 72.39
N GLN A 39 -13.51 -1.22 73.52
CA GLN A 39 -14.27 -0.67 74.64
C GLN A 39 -13.24 -0.24 75.70
N PRO A 40 -13.51 0.69 76.64
CA PRO A 40 -14.83 0.90 77.26
C PRO A 40 -15.20 2.36 77.64
N ALA A 41 -16.50 2.63 77.81
CA ALA A 41 -17.02 3.43 78.94
C ALA A 41 -18.55 3.29 79.05
N HIS A 42 -19.01 3.27 80.29
CA HIS A 42 -20.31 2.81 80.80
C HIS A 42 -21.46 3.84 80.76
N ARG A 43 -22.68 3.27 80.80
CA ARG A 43 -23.88 3.64 81.62
C ARG A 43 -25.02 4.48 80.98
N PRO A 44 -26.28 4.34 81.47
CA PRO A 44 -27.37 3.72 80.70
C PRO A 44 -28.72 4.50 80.77
N GLU A 45 -29.80 3.81 80.35
CA GLU A 45 -31.22 3.94 80.79
C GLU A 45 -32.27 4.65 79.91
N ASN A 46 -33.24 3.80 79.52
CA ASN A 46 -34.70 3.94 79.66
C ASN A 46 -35.57 4.74 78.64
N ALA A 47 -36.37 3.94 77.94
CA ALA A 47 -37.85 3.85 78.03
C ALA A 47 -38.76 4.87 77.30
N SER A 48 -39.54 4.28 76.38
CA SER A 48 -41.01 4.36 76.21
C SER A 48 -41.73 5.65 75.79
N SER A 49 -42.45 5.48 74.66
CA SER A 49 -43.90 5.72 74.43
C SER A 49 -44.48 7.12 74.14
N GLU A 50 -45.38 7.09 73.13
CA GLU A 50 -46.61 7.87 72.89
C GLU A 50 -46.62 9.13 71.98
N SER A 51 -47.09 8.88 70.75
CA SER A 51 -48.37 9.33 70.14
C SER A 51 -48.68 10.80 69.81
N GLU A 52 -48.94 10.98 68.49
CA GLU A 52 -50.01 11.76 67.83
C GLU A 52 -50.11 13.29 68.00
N VAL A 53 -49.90 14.04 66.90
CA VAL A 53 -50.92 14.82 66.17
C VAL A 53 -50.41 15.11 64.74
N LEU A 54 -51.20 14.76 63.73
CA LEU A 54 -51.08 15.11 62.29
C LEU A 54 -52.23 16.10 61.96
N PRO A 55 -52.16 16.98 60.93
CA PRO A 55 -52.32 16.46 59.57
C PRO A 55 -51.67 17.23 58.40
N ASN A 56 -51.39 16.44 57.37
CA ASN A 56 -51.62 16.73 55.94
C ASN A 56 -50.78 17.81 55.25
N SER A 57 -49.68 17.36 54.65
CA SER A 57 -49.70 17.04 53.21
C SER A 57 -48.61 16.02 52.87
N SER A 58 -49.05 14.77 52.71
CA SER A 58 -48.48 13.66 51.93
C SER A 58 -47.49 14.09 50.83
N THR A 59 -46.33 13.45 50.60
CA THR A 59 -45.87 12.10 50.98
C THR A 59 -44.35 11.99 50.75
N HIS A 60 -43.67 11.46 51.76
CA HIS A 60 -42.35 10.78 51.79
C HIS A 60 -41.07 11.42 51.22
N ARG A 61 -40.24 11.90 52.17
CA ARG A 61 -38.78 11.71 52.20
C ARG A 61 -38.43 10.23 52.38
N GLY A 62 -37.35 9.79 51.75
CA GLY A 62 -36.64 8.56 52.09
C GLY A 62 -35.37 8.34 51.27
N LEU A 63 -34.23 8.79 51.81
CA LEU A 63 -32.86 8.29 51.65
C LEU A 63 -32.26 8.07 50.23
N SER A 64 -31.14 8.77 50.00
CA SER A 64 -30.04 8.47 49.06
C SER A 64 -30.42 8.09 47.64
N THR A 65 -30.30 9.06 46.73
CA THR A 65 -30.11 8.82 45.29
C THR A 65 -29.58 10.10 44.66
N GLU A 66 -28.26 10.21 44.52
CA GLU A 66 -27.70 10.95 43.39
C GLU A 66 -27.98 10.12 42.14
N ALA A 67 -29.17 10.28 41.56
CA ALA A 67 -29.48 9.74 40.24
C ALA A 67 -30.72 10.44 39.66
N GLU A 68 -30.59 10.78 38.37
CA GLU A 68 -31.66 11.16 37.43
C GLU A 68 -32.27 12.58 37.51
N GLU A 69 -31.75 13.49 36.68
CA GLU A 69 -32.63 14.31 35.82
C GLU A 69 -31.97 14.71 34.48
N ALA A 70 -32.40 13.98 33.43
CA ALA A 70 -32.71 14.37 32.06
C ALA A 70 -31.82 15.40 31.29
N THR A 71 -31.02 14.89 30.35
CA THR A 71 -30.58 15.65 29.16
C THR A 71 -31.52 15.37 27.97
N GLY A 72 -32.60 16.15 27.86
CA GLY A 72 -33.37 16.23 26.61
C GLY A 72 -32.61 17.09 25.58
N LEU A 73 -31.97 16.50 24.58
CA LEU A 73 -31.31 17.24 23.50
C LEU A 73 -32.31 17.60 22.40
N ARG A 74 -32.54 18.91 22.18
CA ARG A 74 -33.32 19.47 21.08
C ARG A 74 -32.38 19.83 19.91
N VAL A 75 -32.61 19.27 18.73
CA VAL A 75 -31.81 19.55 17.51
C VAL A 75 -32.56 20.57 16.64
N VAL A 76 -31.90 21.67 16.27
CA VAL A 76 -32.38 22.65 15.29
C VAL A 76 -31.40 22.71 14.13
N VAL A 77 -31.91 22.65 12.89
CA VAL A 77 -31.13 22.66 11.65
C VAL A 77 -31.15 24.08 11.07
N ASP A 78 -29.98 24.63 10.76
CA ASP A 78 -29.84 25.90 10.05
C ASP A 78 -29.57 25.66 8.55
N LEU A 79 -30.41 26.26 7.70
CA LEU A 79 -30.52 25.96 6.27
C LEU A 79 -29.54 26.75 5.40
N GLU A 80 -28.67 27.59 5.98
CA GLU A 80 -27.75 28.46 5.22
C GLU A 80 -26.32 27.91 5.04
N SER A 81 -25.99 26.70 5.51
CA SER A 81 -24.61 26.18 5.48
C SER A 81 -24.26 25.35 4.21
N GLY A 82 -23.16 25.71 3.54
CA GLY A 82 -22.72 25.12 2.25
C GLY A 82 -21.96 23.78 2.35
N PRO A 83 -21.81 23.04 1.23
CA PRO A 83 -21.48 21.60 1.18
C PRO A 83 -20.01 21.21 1.50
N GLY A 84 -19.21 22.10 2.10
CA GLY A 84 -17.77 21.92 2.31
C GLY A 84 -17.33 21.52 3.72
N THR A 85 -18.24 21.42 4.69
CA THR A 85 -17.89 21.13 6.10
C THR A 85 -17.93 19.64 6.40
N LEU A 86 -16.81 19.10 6.88
CA LEU A 86 -16.70 17.74 7.45
C LEU A 86 -17.73 17.56 8.59
N PRO A 87 -18.35 16.37 8.72
CA PRO A 87 -19.35 16.11 9.76
C PRO A 87 -18.65 15.94 11.10
N GLY A 88 -18.54 17.02 11.87
CA GLY A 88 -17.91 16.97 13.19
C GLY A 88 -18.16 18.18 14.10
N HIS A 89 -19.11 19.06 13.76
CA HIS A 89 -19.42 20.22 14.62
C HIS A 89 -20.93 20.38 14.80
N TYR A 90 -21.42 19.81 15.89
CA TYR A 90 -22.56 20.35 16.62
C TYR A 90 -22.14 20.41 18.08
N LEU A 91 -22.16 21.60 18.68
CA LEU A 91 -22.53 21.94 20.07
C LEU A 91 -21.76 23.17 20.60
N HIS A 92 -22.47 23.86 21.49
CA HIS A 92 -22.31 25.23 22.03
C HIS A 92 -21.09 25.40 23.00
N PRO A 93 -20.85 26.56 23.65
CA PRO A 93 -19.53 27.02 24.09
C PRO A 93 -19.01 26.20 25.29
N ALA A 94 -17.69 26.22 25.46
CA ALA A 94 -16.96 25.43 26.46
C ALA A 94 -17.53 25.55 27.89
N ALA A 95 -17.96 24.43 28.46
CA ALA A 95 -18.14 24.26 29.89
C ALA A 95 -16.75 24.15 30.59
N PRO A 96 -16.62 24.59 31.85
CA PRO A 96 -15.33 24.58 32.55
C PRO A 96 -14.81 23.15 32.76
N ALA A 97 -13.50 22.98 32.58
CA ALA A 97 -12.81 21.68 32.53
C ALA A 97 -12.79 20.95 33.88
N GLN A 98 -13.11 19.64 33.89
CA GLN A 98 -12.72 18.73 34.98
C GLN A 98 -11.36 18.07 34.68
N PRO A 99 -10.46 17.94 35.67
CA PRO A 99 -9.08 17.50 35.46
C PRO A 99 -8.94 16.01 35.10
N ARG A 100 -8.02 15.69 34.19
CA ARG A 100 -7.57 14.31 33.90
C ARG A 100 -6.80 13.76 35.11
N ALA A 101 -6.96 12.47 35.43
CA ALA A 101 -6.22 11.83 36.51
C ALA A 101 -4.69 12.01 36.31
N PRO A 102 -3.95 12.51 37.32
CA PRO A 102 -2.52 12.79 37.20
C PRO A 102 -1.73 11.48 37.07
N ARG A 103 -1.07 11.29 35.91
CA ARG A 103 -0.01 10.28 35.73
C ARG A 103 1.33 10.97 35.96
N ASP A 104 1.70 11.14 37.22
CA ASP A 104 2.97 11.78 37.58
C ASP A 104 4.17 10.85 37.27
N ILE A 105 5.09 11.34 36.43
CA ILE A 105 6.32 10.62 36.05
C ILE A 105 7.35 10.56 37.18
N ILE A 106 7.27 11.49 38.15
CA ILE A 106 8.13 11.54 39.32
C ILE A 106 7.70 10.49 40.34
N SER A 107 6.40 10.45 40.68
CA SER A 107 5.83 9.42 41.57
C SER A 107 6.04 7.98 41.06
N ARG A 108 6.18 7.80 39.75
CA ARG A 108 6.47 6.49 39.12
C ARG A 108 7.97 6.14 39.07
N GLY A 109 8.85 7.03 39.52
CA GLY A 109 10.29 6.81 39.53
C GLY A 109 10.93 6.77 38.14
N ILE A 110 10.30 7.39 37.13
CA ILE A 110 10.86 7.41 35.76
C ILE A 110 12.04 8.40 35.69
N ILE A 111 11.91 9.56 36.35
CA ILE A 111 12.95 10.58 36.44
C ILE A 111 12.95 11.20 37.85
N THR A 112 14.10 11.76 38.26
CA THR A 112 14.19 12.55 39.48
C THR A 112 13.69 13.99 39.26
N VAL A 113 13.18 14.63 40.31
CA VAL A 113 12.72 16.04 40.28
C VAL A 113 13.83 16.97 39.79
N GLU A 114 15.06 16.73 40.24
CA GLU A 114 16.23 17.55 39.88
C GLU A 114 16.54 17.46 38.38
N ASN A 115 16.56 16.24 37.83
CA ASN A 115 16.77 16.03 36.40
C ASN A 115 15.61 16.60 35.57
N ALA A 116 14.37 16.46 36.04
CA ALA A 116 13.18 17.02 35.38
C ALA A 116 13.30 18.55 35.21
N ARG A 117 13.61 19.26 36.30
CA ARG A 117 13.81 20.72 36.30
C ARG A 117 15.01 21.13 35.44
N LYS A 118 16.10 20.38 35.50
CA LYS A 118 17.28 20.60 34.64
C LYS A 118 16.93 20.50 33.16
N TYR A 119 16.26 19.42 32.73
CA TYR A 119 15.89 19.25 31.32
C TYR A 119 14.91 20.32 30.85
N GLN A 120 13.96 20.73 31.69
CA GLN A 120 13.03 21.81 31.37
C GLN A 120 13.72 23.16 31.23
N SER A 121 14.64 23.51 32.14
CA SER A 121 15.39 24.77 32.05
C SER A 121 16.19 24.86 30.74
N VAL A 122 16.88 23.78 30.35
CA VAL A 122 17.63 23.72 29.09
C VAL A 122 16.71 23.92 27.89
N TYR A 123 15.51 23.36 27.93
CA TYR A 123 14.54 23.53 26.86
C TYR A 123 14.00 24.97 26.80
N GLN A 124 13.52 25.51 27.92
CA GLN A 124 12.95 26.85 28.02
C GLN A 124 13.96 27.94 27.65
N ASP A 125 15.16 27.89 28.21
CA ASP A 125 16.16 28.97 28.08
C ASP A 125 16.86 28.98 26.71
N ARG A 126 16.78 27.88 25.95
CA ARG A 126 17.52 27.72 24.69
C ARG A 126 16.69 27.12 23.55
N LEU A 127 16.13 25.93 23.73
CA LEU A 127 15.52 25.16 22.62
C LEU A 127 14.19 25.74 22.15
N ASP A 128 13.38 26.29 23.05
CA ASP A 128 12.08 26.91 22.71
C ASP A 128 12.23 28.08 21.72
N HIS A 129 13.32 28.85 21.84
CA HIS A 129 13.63 29.97 20.95
C HIS A 129 14.03 29.55 19.52
N PHE A 130 14.45 28.30 19.32
CA PHE A 130 14.60 27.75 17.97
C PHE A 130 13.25 27.39 17.33
N LEU A 131 12.22 27.10 18.13
CA LEU A 131 10.85 26.84 17.71
C LEU A 131 9.90 28.03 17.89
N TYR A 132 10.43 29.23 17.73
CA TYR A 132 9.62 30.45 17.76
C TYR A 132 8.83 30.60 19.07
N GLY A 133 9.32 30.08 20.20
CA GLY A 133 8.65 30.17 21.50
C GLY A 133 7.35 29.37 21.56
N ILE A 134 7.37 28.08 21.22
CA ILE A 134 6.17 27.23 21.11
C ILE A 134 5.46 27.03 22.45
N LEU A 135 6.18 27.13 23.58
CA LEU A 135 5.60 27.01 24.93
C LEU A 135 4.57 28.11 25.25
N GLY A 136 4.69 29.29 24.64
CA GLY A 136 3.75 30.40 24.88
C GLY A 136 3.68 30.77 26.36
N ASP A 137 2.48 30.69 26.97
CA ASP A 137 2.28 31.03 28.39
C ASP A 137 3.02 30.09 29.37
N HIS A 138 3.55 28.95 28.91
CA HIS A 138 4.37 28.03 29.71
C HIS A 138 5.87 28.37 29.71
N SER A 139 6.29 29.43 29.02
CA SER A 139 7.72 29.80 28.94
C SER A 139 8.32 30.17 30.30
N THR A 140 7.52 30.66 31.25
CA THR A 140 7.94 31.01 32.63
C THR A 140 7.36 30.07 33.69
N ALA A 141 6.67 29.01 33.29
CA ALA A 141 6.03 28.08 34.22
C ALA A 141 7.07 27.11 34.82
N THR A 142 6.86 26.74 36.09
CA THR A 142 7.66 25.69 36.73
C THR A 142 7.35 24.32 36.14
N PHE A 143 8.20 23.33 36.42
CA PHE A 143 7.97 21.96 35.95
C PHE A 143 6.66 21.40 36.49
N GLU A 144 6.41 21.61 37.78
CA GLU A 144 5.23 21.15 38.48
C GLU A 144 3.95 21.77 37.88
N ASP A 145 3.97 23.07 37.58
CA ASP A 145 2.85 23.76 36.93
C ASP A 145 2.56 23.21 35.53
N THR A 146 3.63 22.95 34.76
CA THR A 146 3.52 22.44 33.38
C THR A 146 2.98 21.02 33.40
N GLN A 147 3.48 20.18 34.31
CA GLN A 147 3.06 18.79 34.48
C GLN A 147 1.61 18.68 34.95
N GLN A 148 1.18 19.55 35.87
CA GLN A 148 -0.20 19.58 36.35
C GLN A 148 -1.18 19.99 35.23
N LYS A 149 -0.79 20.93 34.38
CA LYS A 149 -1.61 21.40 33.25
C LYS A 149 -1.61 20.42 32.07
N SER A 150 -0.44 19.88 31.70
CA SER A 150 -0.30 18.94 30.59
C SER A 150 0.86 17.96 30.80
N PRO A 151 0.56 16.70 31.19
CA PRO A 151 1.61 15.71 31.46
C PRO A 151 2.37 15.30 30.19
N ILE A 152 1.73 15.32 29.02
CA ILE A 152 2.42 15.01 27.76
C ILE A 152 3.39 16.13 27.36
N LEU A 153 3.03 17.40 27.61
CA LEU A 153 3.90 18.53 27.31
C LEU A 153 5.16 18.52 28.17
N SER A 154 5.02 18.27 29.48
CA SER A 154 6.18 18.15 30.37
C SER A 154 7.11 17.01 29.94
N ILE A 155 6.56 15.85 29.54
CA ILE A 155 7.37 14.72 29.06
C ILE A 155 8.07 15.05 27.73
N ALA A 156 7.38 15.69 26.78
CA ALA A 156 7.97 16.09 25.51
C ALA A 156 9.16 17.04 25.72
N VAL A 157 8.98 18.05 26.58
CA VAL A 157 10.02 19.02 26.95
C VAL A 157 11.21 18.34 27.62
N CYS A 158 10.97 17.49 28.63
CA CYS A 158 12.04 16.77 29.31
C CYS A 158 12.77 15.77 28.39
N ALA A 159 12.05 15.06 27.52
CA ALA A 159 12.64 14.13 26.57
C ALA A 159 13.56 14.86 25.59
N VAL A 160 13.15 16.00 25.05
CA VAL A 160 14.00 16.80 24.17
C VAL A 160 15.19 17.41 24.94
N GLY A 161 15.00 17.89 26.16
CA GLY A 161 16.11 18.35 27.01
C GLY A 161 17.14 17.24 27.30
N ALA A 162 16.67 16.04 27.63
CA ALA A 162 17.53 14.86 27.87
C ALA A 162 18.29 14.43 26.60
N LEU A 163 17.66 14.52 25.43
CA LEU A 163 18.28 14.24 24.12
C LEU A 163 19.50 15.14 23.84
N HIS A 164 19.40 16.43 24.19
CA HIS A 164 20.46 17.42 23.95
C HIS A 164 21.55 17.44 25.03
N LEU A 165 21.27 16.89 26.22
CA LEU A 165 22.24 16.74 27.31
C LEU A 165 22.92 15.37 27.35
N ALA A 166 22.70 14.51 26.36
CA ALA A 166 23.24 13.15 26.30
C ALA A 166 22.90 12.29 27.54
N SER A 167 21.73 12.51 28.15
CA SER A 167 21.33 11.81 29.37
C SER A 167 20.77 10.41 29.09
N ALA A 168 21.06 9.46 29.99
CA ALA A 168 20.49 8.11 29.97
C ALA A 168 18.96 8.10 30.20
N ASP A 169 18.41 9.15 30.83
CA ASP A 169 16.98 9.29 31.10
C ASP A 169 16.14 9.40 29.81
N TYR A 170 16.76 9.75 28.68
CA TYR A 170 16.07 9.92 27.39
C TYR A 170 15.27 8.68 26.98
N GLU A 171 15.84 7.48 27.12
CA GLU A 171 15.18 6.25 26.68
C GLU A 171 13.88 5.96 27.44
N ALA A 172 13.86 6.25 28.74
CA ALA A 172 12.68 6.08 29.58
C ALA A 172 11.61 7.13 29.24
N LEU A 173 12.01 8.39 29.10
CA LEU A 173 11.12 9.49 28.71
C LEU A 173 10.52 9.31 27.31
N TYR A 174 11.33 8.83 26.35
CA TYR A 174 10.91 8.54 24.99
C TYR A 174 9.84 7.44 24.93
N LYS A 175 10.00 6.35 25.70
CA LYS A 175 8.99 5.28 25.79
C LYS A 175 7.67 5.76 26.38
N GLU A 176 7.73 6.56 27.44
CA GLU A 176 6.52 7.12 28.06
C GLU A 176 5.82 8.12 27.13
N PHE A 177 6.58 8.95 26.40
CA PHE A 177 6.03 9.87 25.40
C PHE A 177 5.28 9.14 24.28
N ILE A 178 5.82 8.02 23.78
CA ILE A 178 5.13 7.16 22.79
C ILE A 178 3.81 6.64 23.36
N ALA A 179 3.83 6.10 24.57
CA ALA A 179 2.64 5.51 25.20
C ALA A 179 1.50 6.54 25.34
N LEU A 180 1.82 7.77 25.77
CA LEU A 180 0.84 8.85 25.90
C LEU A 180 0.36 9.38 24.54
N SER A 181 1.27 9.56 23.58
CA SER A 181 0.91 9.97 22.23
C SER A 181 -0.01 8.95 21.55
N ALA A 182 0.25 7.65 21.73
CA ALA A 182 -0.59 6.58 21.22
C ALA A 182 -2.00 6.62 21.84
N ALA A 183 -2.11 6.81 23.16
CA ALA A 183 -3.39 6.94 23.85
C ALA A 183 -4.23 8.14 23.37
N MET A 184 -3.57 9.23 22.98
CA MET A 184 -4.24 10.44 22.45
C MET A 184 -4.83 10.27 21.05
N SER A 185 -4.35 9.29 20.28
CA SER A 185 -4.88 8.99 18.94
C SER A 185 -6.39 8.77 18.93
N PHE A 186 -6.94 8.27 20.05
CA PHE A 186 -8.37 7.95 20.19
C PHE A 186 -9.11 8.88 21.17
N SER A 187 -8.46 9.90 21.73
CA SER A 187 -9.09 10.81 22.70
C SER A 187 -9.99 11.84 22.01
N ARG A 188 -11.21 12.03 22.54
CA ARG A 188 -12.17 13.07 22.11
C ARG A 188 -11.96 14.42 22.82
N ARG A 189 -11.02 14.53 23.77
CA ARG A 189 -10.82 15.70 24.65
C ARG A 189 -9.40 16.27 24.53
N ASN A 190 -8.99 16.65 23.32
CA ASN A 190 -7.63 17.16 23.10
C ASN A 190 -7.53 18.66 23.44
N THR A 191 -6.35 19.10 23.87
CA THR A 191 -6.06 20.48 24.27
C THR A 191 -5.06 21.15 23.33
N THR A 192 -4.84 22.46 23.47
CA THR A 192 -3.77 23.16 22.72
C THR A 192 -2.37 22.75 23.19
N ASP A 193 -2.21 22.30 24.43
CA ASP A 193 -0.92 21.84 24.98
C ASP A 193 -0.54 20.46 24.43
N ASP A 194 -1.55 19.62 24.17
CA ASP A 194 -1.40 18.35 23.45
C ASP A 194 -0.80 18.57 22.05
N VAL A 195 -1.28 19.57 21.31
CA VAL A 195 -0.73 19.94 19.98
C VAL A 195 0.71 20.42 20.10
N ARG A 196 1.03 21.25 21.10
CA ARG A 196 2.40 21.72 21.34
C ARG A 196 3.34 20.54 21.60
N ALA A 197 2.96 19.62 22.48
CA ALA A 197 3.78 18.46 22.83
C ALA A 197 4.10 17.59 21.60
N LEU A 198 3.10 17.35 20.75
CA LEU A 198 3.27 16.59 19.49
C LEU A 198 4.20 17.31 18.51
N CYS A 199 4.06 18.63 18.35
CA CYS A 199 4.96 19.43 17.51
C CYS A 199 6.40 19.41 18.04
N ILE A 200 6.60 19.59 19.35
CA ILE A 200 7.92 19.53 20.00
C ILE A 200 8.57 18.18 19.73
N GLY A 201 7.84 17.08 19.95
CA GLY A 201 8.34 15.74 19.62
C GLY A 201 8.69 15.61 18.14
N ALA A 202 7.82 16.09 17.24
CA ALA A 202 8.03 15.99 15.80
C ALA A 202 9.28 16.74 15.29
N PHE A 203 9.66 17.84 15.94
CA PHE A 203 10.80 18.67 15.53
C PHE A 203 12.18 18.11 15.89
N TRP A 204 12.30 17.18 16.84
CA TRP A 204 13.59 16.61 17.26
C TRP A 204 13.63 15.08 17.32
N MET A 205 12.49 14.39 17.48
CA MET A 205 12.43 12.93 17.53
C MET A 205 12.16 12.35 16.13
N ASN A 206 13.23 12.14 15.37
CA ASN A 206 13.17 11.75 13.96
C ASN A 206 12.29 10.52 13.70
N ASP A 207 12.42 9.47 14.51
CA ASP A 207 11.75 8.17 14.33
C ASP A 207 10.22 8.24 14.41
N LEU A 208 9.67 9.29 15.04
CA LEU A 208 8.23 9.48 15.24
C LEU A 208 7.67 10.70 14.49
N SER A 209 8.53 11.50 13.88
CA SER A 209 8.21 12.83 13.32
C SER A 209 6.97 12.83 12.41
N SER A 210 6.88 11.89 11.48
CA SER A 210 5.74 11.73 10.56
C SER A 210 4.42 11.36 11.26
N SER A 211 4.48 10.53 12.29
CA SER A 211 3.30 10.10 13.05
C SER A 211 2.79 11.22 13.96
N LEU A 212 3.71 11.89 14.66
CA LEU A 212 3.39 12.97 15.58
C LEU A 212 2.82 14.19 14.85
N VAL A 213 3.39 14.57 13.70
CA VAL A 213 2.88 15.70 12.91
C VAL A 213 1.48 15.41 12.36
N SER A 214 1.20 14.17 11.93
CA SER A 214 -0.13 13.75 11.48
C SER A 214 -1.18 13.89 12.60
N PHE A 215 -0.83 13.52 13.83
CA PHE A 215 -1.70 13.71 14.99
C PHE A 215 -1.87 15.19 15.35
N ALA A 216 -0.80 15.99 15.31
CA ALA A 216 -0.86 17.42 15.58
C ALA A 216 -1.80 18.14 14.58
N VAL A 217 -1.71 17.82 13.29
CA VAL A 217 -2.58 18.40 12.25
C VAL A 217 -4.04 18.01 12.46
N ARG A 218 -4.31 16.73 12.75
CA ARG A 218 -5.68 16.25 13.05
C ARG A 218 -6.28 17.02 14.24
N ILE A 219 -5.54 17.07 15.36
CA ILE A 219 -6.03 17.71 16.59
C ILE A 219 -6.17 19.23 16.40
N ALA A 220 -5.25 19.87 15.70
CA ALA A 220 -5.35 21.30 15.38
C ALA A 220 -6.58 21.63 14.51
N ALA A 221 -6.97 20.72 13.60
CA ALA A 221 -8.18 20.83 12.82
C ALA A 221 -9.44 20.63 13.68
N GLU A 222 -9.45 19.64 14.58
CA GLU A 222 -10.54 19.40 15.55
C GLU A 222 -10.76 20.62 16.47
N LEU A 223 -9.67 21.26 16.92
CA LEU A 223 -9.70 22.47 17.74
C LEU A 223 -9.98 23.76 16.94
N GLN A 224 -10.19 23.65 15.62
CA GLN A 224 -10.45 24.76 14.70
C GLN A 224 -9.45 25.93 14.79
N LEU A 225 -8.17 25.64 15.06
CA LEU A 225 -7.18 26.70 15.32
C LEU A 225 -7.04 27.70 14.15
N HIS A 226 -7.26 27.24 12.92
CA HIS A 226 -7.24 28.07 11.72
C HIS A 226 -8.31 29.18 11.69
N ARG A 227 -9.47 29.00 12.36
CA ARG A 227 -10.55 30.01 12.40
C ARG A 227 -10.27 31.15 13.37
N SER A 228 -9.33 30.96 14.29
CA SER A 228 -8.97 31.98 15.28
C SER A 228 -8.26 33.20 14.67
N PHE A 229 -7.79 33.11 13.43
CA PHE A 229 -7.09 34.19 12.73
C PHE A 229 -7.91 35.49 12.65
N SER A 230 -9.18 35.42 12.25
CA SER A 230 -10.01 36.64 12.10
C SER A 230 -10.24 37.35 13.44
N LYS A 231 -10.39 36.60 14.53
CA LYS A 231 -10.53 37.14 15.89
C LYS A 231 -9.20 37.65 16.46
N ALA A 232 -8.08 37.04 16.09
CA ALA A 232 -6.75 37.52 16.45
C ALA A 232 -6.49 38.93 15.90
N LEU A 233 -6.90 39.21 14.65
CA LEU A 233 -6.80 40.55 14.05
C LEU A 233 -7.65 41.60 14.78
N GLN A 234 -8.74 41.19 15.43
CA GLN A 234 -9.59 42.07 16.23
C GLN A 234 -9.00 42.38 17.63
N GLY A 235 -7.85 41.80 17.97
CA GLY A 235 -7.12 42.05 19.21
C GLY A 235 -7.37 41.05 20.35
N ASP A 236 -8.04 39.92 20.09
CA ASP A 236 -8.22 38.87 21.10
C ASP A 236 -6.94 38.04 21.33
N ARG A 237 -6.44 38.04 22.57
CA ARG A 237 -5.19 37.37 22.96
C ARG A 237 -5.29 35.84 22.88
N GLU A 238 -6.43 35.25 23.24
CA GLU A 238 -6.56 33.78 23.21
C GLU A 238 -6.61 33.28 21.76
N SER A 239 -7.43 33.92 20.93
CA SER A 239 -7.47 33.64 19.49
C SER A 239 -6.12 33.87 18.81
N TYR A 240 -5.37 34.89 19.23
CA TYR A 240 -4.00 35.13 18.78
C TYR A 240 -3.06 33.95 19.06
N LEU A 241 -3.02 33.44 20.29
CA LEU A 241 -2.19 32.29 20.66
C LEU A 241 -2.60 31.00 19.91
N ARG A 242 -3.89 30.83 19.65
CA ARG A 242 -4.43 29.69 18.86
C ARG A 242 -4.05 29.79 17.38
N ALA A 243 -4.14 30.97 16.78
CA ALA A 243 -3.71 31.22 15.40
C ALA A 243 -2.19 31.03 15.25
N ARG A 244 -1.41 31.51 16.21
CA ARG A 244 0.04 31.29 16.29
C ARG A 244 0.39 29.80 16.31
N LEU A 245 -0.30 29.02 17.15
CA LEU A 245 -0.10 27.56 17.22
C LEU A 245 -0.46 26.87 15.90
N TYR A 246 -1.48 27.35 15.18
CA TYR A 246 -1.81 26.83 13.85
C TYR A 246 -0.67 27.05 12.84
N TYR A 247 -0.04 28.23 12.84
CA TYR A 247 1.12 28.48 11.98
C TYR A 247 2.34 27.61 12.33
N LEU A 248 2.54 27.29 13.62
CA LEU A 248 3.56 26.34 14.05
C LEU A 248 3.30 24.93 13.52
N VAL A 249 2.04 24.47 13.60
CA VAL A 249 1.62 23.18 13.03
C VAL A 249 1.82 23.16 11.51
N TYR A 250 1.46 24.25 10.83
CA TYR A 250 1.69 24.41 9.38
C TYR A 250 3.16 24.29 9.03
N ALA A 251 4.03 25.04 9.72
CA ALA A 251 5.47 24.98 9.51
C ALA A 251 6.02 23.58 9.79
N CYS A 252 5.59 22.93 10.88
CA CYS A 252 6.01 21.57 11.25
C CYS A 252 5.65 20.53 10.18
N ASP A 253 4.41 20.55 9.69
CA ASP A 253 3.95 19.67 8.61
C ASP A 253 4.75 19.87 7.32
N HIS A 254 5.00 21.12 6.92
CA HIS A 254 5.73 21.43 5.70
C HIS A 254 7.21 21.07 5.78
N HIS A 255 7.84 21.28 6.94
CA HIS A 255 9.23 20.90 7.21
C HIS A 255 9.45 19.39 7.08
N LEU A 256 8.44 18.60 7.43
CA LEU A 256 8.51 17.13 7.45
C LEU A 256 7.87 16.46 6.22
N SER A 257 7.10 17.18 5.40
CA SER A 257 6.45 16.60 4.21
C SER A 257 7.22 16.88 2.92
N ILE A 258 7.50 18.16 2.62
CA ILE A 258 8.04 18.57 1.32
C ILE A 258 9.47 18.07 1.06
N PRO A 259 10.43 18.21 2.00
CA PRO A 259 11.77 17.65 1.81
C PRO A 259 11.80 16.15 1.56
N HIS A 260 10.77 15.43 2.01
CA HIS A 260 10.61 13.99 1.82
C HIS A 260 9.79 13.61 0.58
N GLY A 261 9.39 14.58 -0.26
CA GLY A 261 8.63 14.32 -1.48
C GLY A 261 7.13 14.06 -1.26
N ARG A 262 6.64 14.28 -0.05
CA ARG A 262 5.24 14.02 0.34
C ARG A 262 4.40 15.30 0.28
N PRO A 263 3.11 15.21 -0.08
CA PRO A 263 2.23 16.35 0.02
C PRO A 263 1.94 16.67 1.50
N PRO A 264 1.96 17.95 1.92
CA PRO A 264 1.56 18.34 3.27
C PRO A 264 0.08 18.05 3.54
N ILE A 265 -0.27 17.80 4.80
CA ILE A 265 -1.65 17.50 5.24
C ILE A 265 -2.45 18.80 5.46
N THR A 266 -1.77 19.84 5.92
CA THR A 266 -2.32 21.18 6.12
C THR A 266 -2.64 21.85 4.79
N ARG A 267 -3.79 22.53 4.72
CA ARG A 267 -4.28 23.16 3.48
C ARG A 267 -4.01 24.66 3.49
N GLU A 268 -3.78 25.21 2.31
CA GLU A 268 -3.72 26.65 2.04
C GLU A 268 -5.11 27.29 2.25
N CYS A 269 -5.32 27.85 3.45
CA CYS A 269 -6.56 28.52 3.86
C CYS A 269 -6.37 30.04 3.97
N GLU A 270 -7.46 30.78 4.24
CA GLU A 270 -7.42 32.24 4.36
C GLU A 270 -6.37 32.72 5.39
N ALA A 271 -6.24 32.01 6.52
CA ALA A 271 -5.24 32.34 7.54
C ALA A 271 -3.80 32.25 7.02
N VAL A 272 -3.49 31.30 6.12
CA VAL A 272 -2.15 31.14 5.53
C VAL A 272 -1.92 32.16 4.43
N ARG A 273 -2.89 32.36 3.54
CA ARG A 273 -2.80 33.39 2.47
C ARG A 273 -2.68 34.80 3.04
N GLY A 274 -3.34 35.06 4.17
CA GLY A 274 -3.32 36.32 4.91
C GLY A 274 -2.22 36.43 5.97
N VAL A 275 -1.24 35.52 6.02
CA VAL A 275 -0.28 35.42 7.13
C VAL A 275 0.50 36.71 7.41
N ARG A 276 0.72 37.56 6.40
CA ARG A 276 1.38 38.87 6.58
C ARG A 276 0.59 39.79 7.52
N LYS A 277 -0.75 39.76 7.44
CA LYS A 277 -1.64 40.55 8.30
C LYS A 277 -1.57 40.11 9.75
N PHE A 278 -1.13 38.87 10.02
CA PHE A 278 -0.95 38.39 11.40
C PHE A 278 0.02 39.27 12.20
N LEU A 279 1.01 39.87 11.53
CA LEU A 279 1.99 40.76 12.17
C LEU A 279 1.42 42.14 12.53
N GLU A 280 0.22 42.47 12.06
CA GLU A 280 -0.51 43.69 12.44
C GLU A 280 -1.25 43.51 13.78
N CYS A 281 -1.32 42.28 14.30
CA CYS A 281 -1.95 42.01 15.60
C CYS A 281 -1.21 42.71 16.74
N ARG A 282 -1.95 43.23 17.72
CA ARG A 282 -1.42 43.92 18.91
C ARG A 282 -0.35 43.13 19.68
N HIS A 283 -0.45 41.80 19.67
CA HIS A 283 0.41 40.89 20.44
C HIS A 283 1.57 40.29 19.62
N ALA A 284 1.76 40.72 18.36
CA ALA A 284 2.80 40.20 17.49
C ALA A 284 4.22 40.44 18.05
N THR A 285 5.02 39.37 18.14
CA THR A 285 6.41 39.41 18.60
C THR A 285 7.39 39.21 17.44
N GLU A 286 8.68 39.38 17.72
CA GLU A 286 9.73 39.12 16.72
C GLU A 286 9.82 37.63 16.35
N ASP A 287 9.49 36.72 17.27
CA ASP A 287 9.40 35.28 16.98
C ASP A 287 8.23 34.95 16.04
N ASP A 288 7.15 35.74 16.08
CA ASP A 288 6.04 35.63 15.13
C ASP A 288 6.46 36.08 13.74
N ALA A 289 7.26 37.15 13.64
CA ALA A 289 7.85 37.58 12.37
C ALA A 289 8.74 36.46 11.77
N ARG A 290 9.51 35.76 12.60
CA ARG A 290 10.30 34.57 12.18
C ARG A 290 9.40 33.44 11.71
N LEU A 291 8.32 33.13 12.43
CA LEU A 291 7.36 32.11 12.05
C LEU A 291 6.64 32.43 10.73
N VAL A 292 6.19 33.67 10.55
CA VAL A 292 5.56 34.14 9.31
C VAL A 292 6.52 34.02 8.12
N SER A 293 7.80 34.33 8.30
CA SER A 293 8.81 34.13 7.25
C SER A 293 8.95 32.65 6.84
N GLN A 294 8.77 31.71 7.77
CA GLN A 294 8.73 30.29 7.44
C GLN A 294 7.49 29.92 6.65
N VAL A 295 6.31 30.32 7.12
CA VAL A 295 5.03 29.99 6.48
C VAL A 295 5.03 30.47 5.02
N LEU A 296 5.50 31.69 4.77
CA LEU A 296 5.62 32.24 3.41
C LEU A 296 6.56 31.44 2.52
N ARG A 297 7.75 31.06 3.03
CA ARG A 297 8.71 30.26 2.29
C ARG A 297 8.15 28.88 1.95
N TRP A 298 7.51 28.22 2.91
CA TRP A 298 6.93 26.90 2.71
C TRP A 298 5.70 26.92 1.81
N SER A 299 4.90 27.98 1.82
CA SER A 299 3.83 28.20 0.82
C SER A 299 4.38 28.25 -0.62
N VAL A 300 5.52 28.90 -0.84
CA VAL A 300 6.21 28.86 -2.14
C VAL A 300 6.70 27.45 -2.46
N CYS A 301 7.31 26.74 -1.50
CA CYS A 301 7.73 25.35 -1.71
C CYS A 301 6.56 24.40 -2.01
N THR A 302 5.39 24.59 -1.38
CA THR A 302 4.17 23.85 -1.70
C THR A 302 3.72 24.13 -3.13
N SER A 303 3.77 25.40 -3.56
CA SER A 303 3.45 25.77 -4.93
C SER A 303 4.41 25.13 -5.95
N ILE A 304 5.70 25.02 -5.61
CA ILE A 304 6.70 24.29 -6.41
C ILE A 304 6.31 22.81 -6.49
N TYR A 305 5.99 22.19 -5.36
CA TYR A 305 5.56 20.79 -5.29
C TYR A 305 4.32 20.51 -6.13
N ASP A 306 3.28 21.34 -6.01
CA ASP A 306 2.02 21.20 -6.76
C ASP A 306 2.21 21.41 -8.26
N THR A 307 3.19 22.22 -8.67
CA THR A 307 3.49 22.50 -10.08
C THR A 307 4.27 21.37 -10.74
N PHE A 308 5.36 20.91 -10.13
CA PHE A 308 6.26 19.93 -10.74
C PHE A 308 5.98 18.47 -10.31
N GLY A 309 5.19 18.28 -9.26
CA GLY A 309 4.81 16.96 -8.73
C GLY A 309 5.98 16.15 -8.16
N ALA A 310 5.64 14.95 -7.68
CA ALA A 310 6.60 13.99 -7.12
C ALA A 310 7.23 13.04 -8.16
N ASP A 311 6.90 13.19 -9.45
CA ASP A 311 7.43 12.31 -10.52
C ASP A 311 8.87 12.72 -10.89
N VAL A 312 9.84 11.89 -10.52
CA VAL A 312 11.27 12.14 -10.68
C VAL A 312 11.81 11.68 -12.04
N ASP A 313 11.10 10.77 -12.69
CA ASP A 313 11.46 10.22 -13.99
C ASP A 313 11.04 11.14 -15.15
N ARG A 314 10.15 12.10 -14.88
CA ARG A 314 9.68 13.09 -15.85
C ARG A 314 10.69 14.26 -15.96
N PRO A 315 11.37 14.44 -17.12
CA PRO A 315 12.18 15.63 -17.34
C PRO A 315 11.30 16.89 -17.39
N LEU A 316 11.90 18.04 -17.08
CA LEU A 316 11.24 19.34 -17.25
C LEU A 316 10.88 19.55 -18.73
N SER A 317 9.66 19.99 -18.99
CA SER A 317 9.26 20.45 -20.31
C SER A 317 9.66 21.92 -20.54
N ASP A 318 9.86 22.32 -21.79
CA ASP A 318 10.23 23.70 -22.16
C ASP A 318 9.21 24.73 -21.65
N ALA A 319 7.93 24.35 -21.53
CA ALA A 319 6.86 25.19 -21.00
C ALA A 319 6.97 25.42 -19.46
N GLU A 320 7.68 24.55 -18.76
CA GLU A 320 7.85 24.58 -17.29
C GLU A 320 9.08 25.41 -16.87
N VAL A 321 10.06 25.62 -17.75
CA VAL A 321 11.29 26.40 -17.45
C VAL A 321 11.00 27.85 -17.02
N PRO A 322 10.09 28.61 -17.67
CA PRO A 322 9.71 29.94 -17.19
C PRO A 322 9.08 29.94 -15.79
N GLN A 323 8.42 28.85 -15.41
CA GLN A 323 7.81 28.71 -14.07
C GLN A 323 8.89 28.53 -13.00
N VAL A 324 9.95 27.77 -13.28
CA VAL A 324 11.13 27.66 -12.39
C VAL A 324 11.73 29.05 -12.11
N ARG A 325 11.89 29.88 -13.15
CA ARG A 325 12.41 31.26 -12.97
C ARG A 325 11.48 32.11 -12.10
N ARG A 326 10.16 32.02 -12.28
CA ARG A 326 9.18 32.74 -11.45
C ARG A 326 9.28 32.36 -9.97
N PHE A 327 9.40 31.07 -9.67
CA PHE A 327 9.59 30.62 -8.29
C PHE A 327 10.94 31.07 -7.72
N SER A 328 12.00 31.09 -8.52
CA SER A 328 13.31 31.60 -8.10
C SER A 328 13.24 33.08 -7.72
N ILE A 329 12.58 33.91 -8.54
CA ILE A 329 12.33 35.33 -8.24
C ILE A 329 11.51 35.52 -6.96
N ALA A 330 10.50 34.67 -6.73
CA ALA A 330 9.71 34.71 -5.50
C ALA A 330 10.58 34.40 -4.25
N LEU A 331 11.47 33.41 -4.34
CA LEU A 331 12.42 33.07 -3.27
C LEU A 331 13.45 34.18 -3.04
N ASP A 332 13.93 34.84 -4.10
CA ASP A 332 14.83 36.00 -4.03
C ASP A 332 14.17 37.19 -3.34
N SER A 333 12.92 37.46 -3.70
CA SER A 333 12.11 38.53 -3.09
C SER A 333 11.90 38.26 -1.59
N LEU A 334 11.59 37.02 -1.21
CA LEU A 334 11.47 36.63 0.20
C LEU A 334 12.80 36.74 0.95
N ARG A 335 13.94 36.38 0.33
CA ARG A 335 15.24 36.58 0.95
C ARG A 335 15.51 38.06 1.18
N ALA A 336 15.32 38.90 0.16
CA ALA A 336 15.57 40.33 0.25
C ALA A 336 14.71 40.99 1.34
N GLU A 337 13.44 40.60 1.44
CA GLU A 337 12.53 41.13 2.45
C GLU A 337 12.94 40.78 3.88
N TRP A 338 13.39 39.55 4.12
CA TRP A 338 13.57 39.01 5.47
C TRP A 338 15.03 38.93 5.94
N ALA A 339 16.01 39.08 5.06
CA ALA A 339 17.44 38.96 5.39
C ALA A 339 17.94 40.03 6.36
N ASP A 340 17.36 41.23 6.36
CA ASP A 340 17.79 42.35 7.21
C ASP A 340 16.73 42.76 8.25
N ARG A 341 15.60 42.06 8.28
CA ARG A 341 14.47 42.39 9.16
C ARG A 341 14.66 41.89 10.60
N PHE A 342 15.41 40.81 10.80
CA PHE A 342 15.57 40.17 12.12
C PHE A 342 16.73 40.77 12.92
N ARG A 343 16.47 41.07 14.18
CA ARG A 343 17.46 41.49 15.18
C ARG A 343 18.08 40.26 15.85
N PRO A 344 19.28 40.41 16.45
CA PRO A 344 19.86 39.36 17.29
C PRO A 344 18.92 39.06 18.47
N ASN A 345 18.58 37.78 18.64
CA ASN A 345 17.78 37.28 19.75
C ASN A 345 18.67 37.06 20.98
N VAL A 346 18.12 37.31 22.18
CA VAL A 346 18.85 37.20 23.45
C VAL A 346 19.37 35.78 23.71
N HIS A 347 18.62 34.76 23.33
CA HIS A 347 18.92 33.36 23.65
C HIS A 347 19.63 32.61 22.51
N VAL A 348 19.27 32.90 21.27
CA VAL A 348 19.82 32.22 20.08
C VAL A 348 20.72 33.13 19.23
N GLY A 349 21.10 34.29 19.75
CA GLY A 349 22.01 35.23 19.09
C GLY A 349 21.52 35.65 17.71
N ASN A 350 22.45 35.72 16.74
CA ASN A 350 22.14 36.15 15.38
C ASN A 350 21.60 35.03 14.47
N TYR A 351 21.24 33.88 15.05
CA TYR A 351 20.63 32.77 14.33
C TYR A 351 19.42 33.17 13.47
N PRO A 352 18.46 34.01 13.91
CA PRO A 352 17.28 34.36 13.10
C PRO A 352 17.65 34.94 11.73
N ARG A 353 18.67 35.81 11.69
CA ARG A 353 19.15 36.43 10.46
C ARG A 353 19.93 35.43 9.60
N LYS A 354 20.87 34.69 10.20
CA LYS A 354 21.71 33.72 9.51
C LYS A 354 20.92 32.53 8.95
N GLY A 355 19.90 32.08 9.68
CA GLY A 355 19.00 30.99 9.30
C GLY A 355 18.24 31.26 8.00
N VAL A 356 17.85 32.52 7.73
CA VAL A 356 17.19 32.93 6.47
C VAL A 356 18.05 32.57 5.25
N GLY A 357 19.37 32.77 5.35
CA GLY A 357 20.31 32.47 4.28
C GLY A 357 20.37 30.97 3.96
N ILE A 358 20.58 30.14 4.98
CA ILE A 358 20.68 28.67 4.82
C ILE A 358 19.35 28.11 4.26
N GLN A 359 18.21 28.54 4.81
CA GLN A 359 16.89 28.12 4.35
C GLN A 359 16.59 28.57 2.92
N TYR A 360 17.06 29.75 2.53
CA TYR A 360 16.94 30.22 1.15
C TYR A 360 17.74 29.35 0.19
N HIS A 361 18.98 29.02 0.53
CA HIS A 361 19.81 28.18 -0.32
C HIS A 361 19.22 26.77 -0.42
N PHE A 362 18.60 26.26 0.63
CA PHE A 362 17.87 25.00 0.56
C PHE A 362 16.63 25.07 -0.34
N ALA A 363 15.81 26.13 -0.23
CA ALA A 363 14.64 26.29 -1.10
C ALA A 363 15.06 26.42 -2.59
N LYS A 364 16.16 27.12 -2.88
CA LYS A 364 16.73 27.19 -4.23
C LYS A 364 17.32 25.87 -4.70
N LEU A 365 18.03 25.15 -3.83
CA LEU A 365 18.52 23.81 -4.10
C LEU A 365 17.37 22.86 -4.44
N TYR A 366 16.30 22.89 -3.64
CA TYR A 366 15.07 22.13 -3.88
C TYR A 366 14.47 22.45 -5.26
N LEU A 367 14.20 23.73 -5.54
CA LEU A 367 13.65 24.18 -6.82
C LEU A 367 14.51 23.78 -8.03
N PHE A 368 15.81 24.05 -7.98
CA PHE A 368 16.70 23.80 -9.11
C PHE A 368 17.07 22.34 -9.29
N SER A 369 16.94 21.51 -8.25
CA SER A 369 17.15 20.06 -8.37
C SER A 369 16.19 19.41 -9.38
N HIS A 370 15.04 20.03 -9.67
CA HIS A 370 14.12 19.58 -10.71
C HIS A 370 14.74 19.56 -12.12
N ALA A 371 15.75 20.38 -12.38
CA ALA A 371 16.48 20.39 -13.66
C ALA A 371 17.25 19.09 -13.93
N LEU A 372 17.51 18.28 -12.90
CA LEU A 372 18.21 17.00 -13.01
C LEU A 372 17.27 15.79 -13.14
N ARG A 373 15.95 16.01 -13.20
CA ARG A 373 14.96 14.93 -13.39
C ARG A 373 15.05 14.32 -14.79
N GLY A 374 14.80 13.01 -14.90
CA GLY A 374 14.85 12.28 -16.17
C GLY A 374 16.26 12.06 -16.77
N LEU A 375 17.33 12.63 -16.20
CA LEU A 375 18.70 12.49 -16.73
C LEU A 375 19.41 11.17 -16.32
N GLY A 376 18.77 10.33 -15.50
CA GLY A 376 19.38 9.13 -14.91
C GLY A 376 19.01 7.79 -15.56
N SER A 377 18.04 7.75 -16.47
CA SER A 377 17.40 6.52 -16.95
C SER A 377 17.99 6.02 -18.28
N GLY A 378 19.26 5.62 -18.30
CA GLY A 378 19.84 4.67 -19.28
C GLY A 378 19.67 4.96 -20.78
N GLN A 379 19.12 6.10 -21.17
CA GLN A 379 18.97 6.53 -22.55
C GLN A 379 19.82 7.78 -22.76
N VAL A 380 20.64 7.66 -23.79
CA VAL A 380 21.42 8.71 -24.43
C VAL A 380 22.63 9.18 -23.62
N GLN A 381 23.79 8.73 -24.11
CA GLN A 381 25.04 9.44 -23.93
C GLN A 381 24.95 10.75 -24.73
N TYR A 382 24.25 11.74 -24.18
CA TYR A 382 24.31 13.10 -24.71
C TYR A 382 25.72 13.61 -24.41
N ARG A 383 26.47 13.95 -25.46
CA ARG A 383 27.65 14.80 -25.30
C ARG A 383 27.18 16.09 -24.65
N ALA A 384 28.05 16.74 -23.86
CA ALA A 384 27.79 17.99 -23.15
C ALA A 384 27.33 19.18 -24.03
N CYS A 385 27.07 19.00 -25.33
CA CYS A 385 26.64 20.02 -26.29
C CYS A 385 25.14 20.00 -26.62
N ASP A 386 24.34 19.04 -26.14
CA ASP A 386 22.90 18.92 -26.45
C ASP A 386 21.97 19.17 -25.24
N VAL A 387 22.51 19.53 -24.07
CA VAL A 387 21.69 20.04 -22.96
C VAL A 387 21.35 21.48 -23.31
N ASP A 388 20.06 21.80 -23.38
CA ASP A 388 19.60 23.17 -23.55
C ASP A 388 20.30 24.07 -22.51
N MET A 389 20.95 25.16 -22.96
CA MET A 389 21.79 26.01 -22.12
C MET A 389 21.07 26.45 -20.85
N GLU A 390 19.75 26.61 -20.93
CA GLU A 390 18.90 26.96 -19.80
C GLU A 390 18.86 25.89 -18.70
N VAL A 391 18.79 24.59 -19.06
CA VAL A 391 18.76 23.49 -18.07
C VAL A 391 20.12 23.36 -17.38
N TYR A 392 21.21 23.61 -18.10
CA TYR A 392 22.56 23.64 -17.55
C TYR A 392 22.74 24.77 -16.51
N GLU A 393 22.22 25.97 -16.78
CA GLU A 393 22.25 27.09 -15.82
C GLU A 393 21.47 26.77 -14.53
N LEU A 394 20.31 26.11 -14.65
CA LEU A 394 19.52 25.68 -13.50
C LEU A 394 20.26 24.62 -12.68
N ALA A 395 20.83 23.60 -13.33
CA ALA A 395 21.60 22.56 -12.66
C ALA A 395 22.85 23.12 -11.95
N SER A 396 23.54 24.08 -12.57
CA SER A 396 24.68 24.78 -11.97
C SER A 396 24.26 25.61 -10.75
N SER A 397 23.09 26.26 -10.82
CA SER A 397 22.50 27.00 -9.70
C SER A 397 22.14 26.10 -8.51
N ALA A 398 21.74 24.85 -8.75
CA ALA A 398 21.53 23.85 -7.71
C ALA A 398 22.86 23.51 -7.01
N VAL A 399 23.94 23.25 -7.76
CA VAL A 399 25.27 22.97 -7.21
C VAL A 399 25.77 24.13 -6.35
N LEU A 400 25.68 25.37 -6.84
CA LEU A 400 26.07 26.56 -6.08
C LEU A 400 25.27 26.69 -4.78
N SER A 401 23.98 26.38 -4.80
CA SER A 401 23.12 26.42 -3.61
C SER A 401 23.53 25.37 -2.59
N ALA A 402 23.81 24.13 -3.01
CA ALA A 402 24.29 23.08 -2.11
C ALA A 402 25.68 23.40 -1.51
N VAL A 403 26.63 23.88 -2.32
CA VAL A 403 27.94 24.33 -1.85
C VAL A 403 27.80 25.47 -0.84
N SER A 404 26.89 26.42 -1.09
CA SER A 404 26.64 27.55 -0.18
C SER A 404 26.15 27.08 1.18
N ILE A 405 25.24 26.09 1.24
CA ILE A 405 24.78 25.50 2.52
C ILE A 405 25.97 24.94 3.30
N LEU A 406 26.77 24.07 2.69
CA LEU A 406 27.88 23.42 3.38
C LEU A 406 28.98 24.41 3.77
N ARG A 407 29.34 25.34 2.88
CA ARG A 407 30.34 26.38 3.15
C ARG A 407 29.92 27.27 4.30
N THR A 408 28.65 27.65 4.38
CA THR A 408 28.14 28.48 5.48
C THR A 408 28.31 27.74 6.81
N ILE A 409 27.97 26.45 6.86
CA ILE A 409 28.10 25.64 8.08
C ILE A 409 29.58 25.44 8.48
N VAL A 410 30.46 25.20 7.50
CA VAL A 410 31.89 24.95 7.75
C VAL A 410 32.65 26.24 8.13
N SER A 411 32.25 27.39 7.61
CA SER A 411 33.04 28.63 7.72
C SER A 411 32.57 29.55 8.85
N ASP A 412 31.30 29.46 9.27
CA ASP A 412 30.71 30.37 10.24
C ASP A 412 30.64 29.73 11.64
N PRO A 413 31.49 30.14 12.60
CA PRO A 413 31.54 29.54 13.93
C PRO A 413 30.26 29.79 14.75
N GLU A 414 29.52 30.88 14.49
CA GLU A 414 28.26 31.11 15.20
C GLU A 414 27.22 30.08 14.79
N ILE A 415 27.11 29.76 13.49
CA ILE A 415 26.19 28.72 13.01
C ILE A 415 26.54 27.36 13.62
N GLN A 416 27.83 27.04 13.73
CA GLN A 416 28.31 25.80 14.36
C GLN A 416 27.83 25.68 15.81
N SER A 417 27.86 26.79 16.56
CA SER A 417 27.39 26.82 17.95
C SER A 417 25.88 26.57 18.10
N TYR A 418 25.10 26.88 17.05
CA TYR A 418 23.64 26.72 17.05
C TYR A 418 23.19 25.34 16.60
N LEU A 419 24.01 24.60 15.83
CA LEU A 419 23.67 23.29 15.26
C LEU A 419 23.12 22.30 16.29
N ASN A 420 23.58 22.37 17.54
CA ASN A 420 23.11 21.49 18.62
C ASN A 420 21.61 21.68 18.92
N GLY A 421 21.06 22.91 18.85
CA GLY A 421 19.65 23.16 19.16
C GLY A 421 18.71 23.18 17.95
N LEU A 422 19.22 23.02 16.73
CA LEU A 422 18.39 23.16 15.53
C LEU A 422 17.43 21.99 15.36
N PRO A 423 16.19 22.22 14.91
CA PRO A 423 15.25 21.15 14.60
C PRO A 423 15.74 20.22 13.48
N THR A 424 15.20 18.99 13.46
CA THR A 424 15.49 17.90 12.51
C THR A 424 15.51 18.33 11.04
N TYR A 425 14.68 19.28 10.61
CA TYR A 425 14.67 19.71 9.21
C TYR A 425 16.00 20.35 8.76
N PHE A 426 16.72 21.07 9.62
CA PHE A 426 18.04 21.60 9.26
C PHE A 426 19.04 20.47 9.01
N HIS A 427 18.95 19.40 9.78
CA HIS A 427 19.75 18.21 9.60
C HIS A 427 19.43 17.54 8.26
N ILE A 428 18.14 17.46 7.89
CA ILE A 428 17.70 17.00 6.57
C ILE A 428 18.24 17.90 5.44
N MET A 429 18.29 19.22 5.62
CA MET A 429 18.88 20.14 4.64
C MET A 429 20.36 19.86 4.40
N ILE A 430 21.12 19.56 5.46
CA ILE A 430 22.54 19.19 5.37
C ILE A 430 22.69 17.86 4.63
N ALA A 431 21.92 16.85 5.02
CA ALA A 431 21.93 15.55 4.37
C ALA A 431 21.57 15.66 2.88
N PHE A 432 20.54 16.42 2.53
CA PHE A 432 20.13 16.65 1.14
C PHE A 432 21.25 17.32 0.33
N ALA A 433 21.87 18.38 0.85
CA ALA A 433 22.97 19.07 0.16
C ALA A 433 24.19 18.16 -0.06
N VAL A 434 24.56 17.36 0.93
CA VAL A 434 25.66 16.38 0.82
C VAL A 434 25.34 15.31 -0.22
N VAL A 435 24.17 14.67 -0.11
CA VAL A 435 23.75 13.60 -1.01
C VAL A 435 23.62 14.10 -2.45
N PHE A 436 23.16 15.35 -2.63
CA PHE A 436 23.10 16.02 -3.92
C PHE A 436 24.50 16.21 -4.53
N LEU A 437 25.44 16.85 -3.81
CA LEU A 437 26.79 17.11 -4.32
C LEU A 437 27.57 15.83 -4.62
N LEU A 438 27.43 14.81 -3.78
CA LEU A 438 28.01 13.48 -4.03
C LEU A 438 27.53 12.87 -5.33
N LYS A 439 26.26 13.03 -5.67
CA LYS A 439 25.72 12.46 -6.91
C LYS A 439 26.02 13.27 -8.15
N VAL A 440 26.02 14.59 -8.04
CA VAL A 440 26.44 15.40 -9.18
C VAL A 440 27.92 15.16 -9.49
N SER A 441 28.77 15.03 -8.46
CA SER A 441 30.20 14.75 -8.63
C SER A 441 30.52 13.33 -9.14
N THR A 442 29.65 12.33 -8.92
CA THR A 442 29.89 10.94 -9.34
C THR A 442 29.12 10.52 -10.59
N ARG A 443 27.84 10.89 -10.72
CA ARG A 443 26.93 10.44 -11.78
C ARG A 443 26.76 11.45 -12.91
N PHE A 444 26.81 12.74 -12.58
CA PHE A 444 26.57 13.84 -13.53
C PHE A 444 27.82 14.66 -13.84
N SER A 445 29.01 14.13 -13.54
CA SER A 445 30.30 14.80 -13.75
C SER A 445 30.57 15.13 -15.22
N SER A 446 29.93 14.43 -16.16
CA SER A 446 29.98 14.70 -17.60
C SER A 446 28.96 15.73 -18.08
N SER A 447 27.89 15.99 -17.32
CA SER A 447 26.77 16.87 -17.70
C SER A 447 26.81 18.23 -17.00
N VAL A 448 27.40 18.30 -15.80
CA VAL A 448 27.55 19.53 -15.00
C VAL A 448 28.99 19.63 -14.54
N GLN A 449 29.64 20.78 -14.77
CA GLN A 449 31.00 21.00 -14.28
C GLN A 449 30.98 21.19 -12.77
N VAL A 450 31.56 20.24 -12.03
CA VAL A 450 31.71 20.30 -10.57
C VAL A 450 33.16 20.04 -10.20
N ASP A 451 33.72 20.90 -9.36
CA ASP A 451 35.05 20.71 -8.78
C ASP A 451 34.98 19.63 -7.68
N ILE A 452 35.42 18.42 -8.04
CA ILE A 452 35.41 17.24 -7.16
C ILE A 452 36.32 17.46 -5.95
N GLN A 453 37.46 18.16 -6.11
CA GLN A 453 38.41 18.39 -5.01
C GLN A 453 37.82 19.36 -3.98
N GLU A 454 37.15 20.42 -4.43
CA GLU A 454 36.45 21.35 -3.54
C GLU A 454 35.30 20.66 -2.79
N VAL A 455 34.53 19.79 -3.46
CA VAL A 455 33.46 19.01 -2.81
C VAL A 455 34.03 18.08 -1.74
N GLN A 456 35.07 17.30 -2.05
CA GLN A 456 35.75 16.45 -1.07
C GLN A 456 36.25 17.24 0.13
N ARG A 457 36.96 18.35 -0.11
CA ARG A 457 37.50 19.22 0.93
C ARG A 457 36.41 19.80 1.83
N LEU A 458 35.29 20.25 1.25
CA LEU A 458 34.14 20.76 2.00
C LEU A 458 33.48 19.67 2.85
N MET A 459 33.35 18.45 2.31
CA MET A 459 32.76 17.33 3.05
C MET A 459 33.63 16.86 4.22
N THR A 460 34.96 16.77 4.04
CA THR A 460 35.87 16.43 5.14
C THR A 460 35.78 17.45 6.27
N LYS A 461 35.83 18.76 5.94
CA LYS A 461 35.67 19.82 6.94
C LYS A 461 34.29 19.82 7.61
N LEU A 462 33.25 19.47 6.86
CA LEU A 462 31.90 19.33 7.44
C LEU A 462 31.87 18.20 8.48
N ILE A 463 32.45 17.04 8.19
CA ILE A 463 32.51 15.92 9.14
C ILE A 463 33.24 16.34 10.42
N GLU A 464 34.37 17.04 10.31
CA GLU A 464 35.12 17.55 11.46
C GLU A 464 34.25 18.45 12.35
N VAL A 465 33.56 19.43 11.73
CA VAL A 465 32.66 20.34 12.44
C VAL A 465 31.50 19.59 13.08
N LEU A 466 30.82 18.72 12.34
CA LEU A 466 29.66 18.00 12.85
C LEU A 466 30.03 17.06 14.00
N ARG A 467 31.19 16.38 13.90
CA ARG A 467 31.72 15.51 14.96
C ARG A 467 32.02 16.30 16.23
N GLU A 468 32.58 17.50 16.11
CA GLU A 468 32.85 18.34 17.28
C GLU A 468 31.55 18.73 17.99
N VAL A 469 30.55 19.16 17.23
CA VAL A 469 29.24 19.57 17.79
C VAL A 469 28.49 18.37 18.39
N SER A 470 28.54 17.20 17.74
CA SER A 470 27.75 16.02 18.12
C SER A 470 28.26 15.30 19.38
N LYS A 471 29.50 15.55 19.83
CA LYS A 471 30.09 14.94 21.05
C LYS A 471 29.24 15.12 22.31
N THR A 472 28.48 16.21 22.38
CA THR A 472 27.69 16.60 23.55
C THR A 472 26.24 16.10 23.51
N MET A 473 25.87 15.31 22.49
CA MET A 473 24.49 14.88 22.23
C MET A 473 24.28 13.40 22.55
N HIS A 474 23.02 13.02 22.80
CA HIS A 474 22.66 11.61 22.95
C HIS A 474 22.87 10.86 21.61
N PRO A 475 23.28 9.58 21.60
CA PRO A 475 23.52 8.82 20.36
C PRO A 475 22.34 8.71 19.40
N ARG A 476 21.10 8.86 19.91
CA ARG A 476 19.87 8.89 19.09
C ARG A 476 19.57 10.24 18.44
N HIS A 477 20.38 11.26 18.68
CA HIS A 477 20.20 12.55 18.04
C HIS A 477 20.54 12.47 16.55
N LEU A 478 19.69 13.01 15.67
CA LEU A 478 19.82 12.85 14.22
C LEU A 478 21.17 13.34 13.69
N LEU A 479 21.72 14.42 14.26
CA LEU A 479 23.02 14.96 13.83
C LEU A 479 24.17 13.97 14.06
N VAL A 480 24.12 13.15 15.11
CA VAL A 480 25.11 12.08 15.37
C VAL A 480 25.06 11.07 14.22
N THR A 481 23.86 10.57 13.92
CA THR A 481 23.63 9.62 12.83
C THR A 481 24.06 10.17 11.47
N ILE A 482 23.74 11.43 11.15
CA ILE A 482 24.16 12.07 9.89
C ILE A 482 25.68 12.13 9.76
N THR A 483 26.39 12.46 10.85
CA THR A 483 27.85 12.60 10.84
C THR A 483 28.51 11.28 10.46
N GLU A 484 28.10 10.19 11.12
CA GLU A 484 28.56 8.83 10.83
C GLU A 484 28.23 8.42 9.39
N CYS A 485 27.02 8.74 8.91
CA CYS A 485 26.59 8.43 7.55
C CYS A 485 27.42 9.14 6.48
N ILE A 486 27.69 10.45 6.65
CA ILE A 486 28.45 11.23 5.68
C ILE A 486 29.89 10.71 5.59
N GLU A 487 30.48 10.35 6.73
CA GLU A 487 31.83 9.79 6.80
C GLU A 487 31.95 8.47 6.04
N ASP A 488 31.05 7.54 6.31
CA ASP A 488 31.05 6.23 5.64
C ASP A 488 30.83 6.37 4.12
N ILE A 489 29.98 7.31 3.70
CA ILE A 489 29.74 7.58 2.27
C ILE A 489 30.97 8.21 1.61
N LEU A 490 31.66 9.13 2.29
CA LEU A 490 32.86 9.77 1.77
C LEU A 490 34.00 8.74 1.60
N GLN A 491 34.20 7.86 2.58
CA GLN A 491 35.21 6.80 2.53
C GLN A 491 34.98 5.84 1.35
N ARG A 492 33.71 5.46 1.11
CA ARG A 492 33.34 4.53 0.02
C ARG A 492 33.49 5.10 -1.38
N ASN A 493 33.25 6.41 -1.54
CA ASN A 493 33.24 7.03 -2.87
C ASN A 493 34.58 7.66 -3.27
N PHE A 494 35.46 8.00 -2.32
CA PHE A 494 36.65 8.80 -2.62
C PHE A 494 37.97 8.30 -2.02
N SER A 495 38.01 7.14 -1.35
CA SER A 495 39.24 6.44 -0.92
C SER A 495 40.36 7.36 -0.40
N ILE A 496 40.27 7.81 0.86
CA ILE A 496 41.38 8.52 1.51
C ILE A 496 42.44 7.47 1.93
N PRO A 497 43.73 7.61 1.55
CA PRO A 497 44.77 6.77 2.14
C PRO A 497 44.94 7.15 3.61
N ALA A 498 44.79 6.16 4.51
CA ALA A 498 44.95 6.37 5.95
C ALA A 498 46.36 6.91 6.28
N PRO A 499 46.52 7.77 7.29
CA PRO A 499 47.83 8.23 7.72
C PRO A 499 48.61 7.05 8.29
N VAL A 500 49.80 6.80 7.73
CA VAL A 500 50.75 5.79 8.19
C VAL A 500 51.35 6.27 9.53
N THR A 501 50.78 5.82 10.65
CA THR A 501 51.48 5.85 11.94
C THR A 501 52.41 4.64 12.01
N ASN A 502 53.70 4.89 11.76
CA ASN A 502 54.79 3.97 12.05
C ASN A 502 54.93 3.83 13.58
N ALA A 503 54.48 2.71 14.14
CA ALA A 503 54.96 2.24 15.44
C ALA A 503 54.94 0.70 15.47
N ALA A 504 56.12 0.11 15.67
CA ALA A 504 56.34 -1.32 15.79
C ALA A 504 55.72 -1.90 17.09
N PRO A 505 55.46 -3.22 17.17
CA PRO A 505 54.82 -3.81 18.34
C PRO A 505 55.87 -4.09 19.43
N THR A 506 55.68 -3.53 20.61
CA THR A 506 56.33 -4.00 21.84
C THR A 506 55.32 -4.59 22.80
N SER A 507 55.76 -5.68 23.40
CA SER A 507 55.07 -6.65 24.24
C SER A 507 54.61 -6.12 25.60
N SER A 508 53.64 -6.85 26.14
CA SER A 508 53.35 -7.08 27.56
C SER A 508 52.91 -5.90 28.44
N GLN A 509 51.63 -5.88 28.81
CA GLN A 509 51.24 -5.84 30.23
C GLN A 509 49.77 -6.25 30.42
N GLN A 510 49.58 -7.29 31.22
CA GLN A 510 48.30 -7.76 31.75
C GLN A 510 47.70 -6.76 32.74
N ARG A 511 46.38 -6.56 32.70
CA ARG A 511 45.55 -6.30 33.90
C ARG A 511 44.19 -7.02 33.79
N PRO A 512 43.61 -7.41 34.93
CA PRO A 512 42.72 -8.56 35.04
C PRO A 512 41.24 -8.24 34.81
N ALA A 513 40.49 -9.30 34.53
CA ALA A 513 39.05 -9.32 34.38
C ALA A 513 38.30 -8.81 35.62
N GLN A 514 37.33 -7.92 35.42
CA GLN A 514 36.10 -7.90 36.21
C GLN A 514 34.90 -7.74 35.27
N VAL A 515 33.95 -8.62 35.49
CA VAL A 515 32.75 -8.87 34.69
C VAL A 515 31.68 -7.84 35.06
N LEU A 516 31.14 -7.14 34.07
CA LEU A 516 29.75 -6.72 34.05
C LEU A 516 29.24 -6.85 32.60
N HIS A 517 28.22 -7.67 32.40
CA HIS A 517 27.60 -7.92 31.11
C HIS A 517 26.91 -6.65 30.58
N ASP A 518 27.44 -6.05 29.52
CA ASP A 518 26.67 -5.18 28.63
C ASP A 518 25.96 -6.04 27.56
N PRO A 519 24.67 -5.81 27.26
CA PRO A 519 24.05 -6.39 26.08
C PRO A 519 24.64 -5.70 24.85
N VAL A 520 25.46 -6.44 24.11
CA VAL A 520 26.00 -6.05 22.80
C VAL A 520 24.82 -5.78 21.86
N VAL A 521 24.50 -4.49 21.66
CA VAL A 521 23.72 -4.04 20.52
C VAL A 521 24.59 -4.24 19.29
N ASP A 522 24.15 -5.13 18.42
CA ASP A 522 24.82 -5.49 17.17
C ASP A 522 24.85 -4.28 16.22
N ARG A 523 25.93 -3.49 16.28
CA ARG A 523 26.09 -2.21 15.54
C ARG A 523 26.47 -2.38 14.07
N GLY A 524 26.56 -3.60 13.54
CA GLY A 524 26.99 -3.88 12.16
C GLY A 524 25.87 -3.97 11.11
N ASP A 525 24.65 -4.34 11.51
CA ASP A 525 23.57 -4.69 10.56
C ASP A 525 22.69 -3.50 10.12
N TYR A 526 22.90 -2.31 10.68
CA TYR A 526 22.07 -1.12 10.40
C TYR A 526 22.44 -0.36 9.12
N PHE A 527 23.63 -0.58 8.56
CA PHE A 527 24.17 0.39 7.60
C PHE A 527 23.57 0.31 6.19
N ALA A 528 23.09 -0.86 5.73
CA ALA A 528 22.89 -1.05 4.29
C ALA A 528 21.49 -0.70 3.76
N GLU A 529 20.48 -0.65 4.64
CA GLU A 529 19.13 -0.17 4.31
C GLU A 529 18.65 0.96 5.23
N GLY A 530 19.12 1.05 6.49
CA GLY A 530 18.51 1.91 7.51
C GLY A 530 18.79 3.41 7.35
N ALA A 531 20.05 3.80 7.14
CA ALA A 531 20.49 5.19 7.25
C ALA A 531 19.84 6.13 6.22
N LEU A 532 19.81 5.76 4.94
CA LEU A 532 19.17 6.57 3.88
C LEU A 532 17.64 6.37 3.83
N ASN A 533 17.12 5.22 4.28
CA ASN A 533 15.68 5.03 4.50
C ASN A 533 15.15 6.00 5.57
N GLN A 534 15.95 6.30 6.60
CA GLN A 534 15.57 7.22 7.69
C GLN A 534 15.35 8.66 7.22
N PHE A 535 15.93 9.05 6.07
CA PHE A 535 15.74 10.37 5.44
C PHE A 535 14.73 10.36 4.29
N LEU A 536 14.07 9.22 3.98
CA LEU A 536 13.12 9.05 2.87
C LEU A 536 13.57 9.63 1.50
N LEU A 537 14.87 9.85 1.30
CA LEU A 537 15.43 10.39 0.05
C LEU A 537 15.31 9.40 -1.12
N ASN A 538 14.84 8.17 -0.86
CA ASN A 538 14.53 7.15 -1.84
C ASN A 538 13.45 7.57 -2.86
N GLU A 539 12.56 8.50 -2.49
CA GLU A 539 11.50 8.98 -3.40
C GLU A 539 12.03 10.01 -4.40
N TYR A 540 13.24 10.55 -4.20
CA TYR A 540 13.97 11.31 -5.20
C TYR A 540 14.84 10.33 -6.01
N ASP A 541 14.28 9.63 -6.99
CA ASP A 541 14.94 8.58 -7.77
C ASP A 541 16.24 9.03 -8.49
N PHE A 542 16.39 10.34 -8.79
CA PHE A 542 17.68 10.89 -9.30
C PHE A 542 18.80 10.80 -8.24
N LEU A 543 18.41 10.67 -6.96
CA LEU A 543 19.24 10.43 -5.81
C LEU A 543 19.29 8.95 -5.34
N PHE A 544 18.99 7.93 -6.16
CA PHE A 544 19.28 6.54 -5.77
C PHE A 544 19.76 5.66 -6.93
N ASN A 545 20.55 4.62 -6.60
CA ASN A 545 20.88 3.52 -7.53
C ASN A 545 20.92 2.20 -6.72
N LYS A 546 20.02 1.27 -7.06
CA LYS A 546 19.88 -0.04 -6.38
C LYS A 546 20.96 -1.07 -6.72
N THR A 547 21.86 -0.77 -7.66
CA THR A 547 22.68 -1.83 -8.30
C THR A 547 23.97 -2.20 -7.54
N ILE A 548 24.52 -1.30 -6.72
CA ILE A 548 25.81 -1.50 -6.04
C ILE A 548 25.65 -2.13 -4.65
N VAL A 549 24.57 -1.79 -3.93
CA VAL A 549 24.33 -2.23 -2.54
C VAL A 549 23.96 -3.71 -2.47
N THR A 550 23.13 -4.21 -3.39
CA THR A 550 22.75 -5.64 -3.43
C THR A 550 23.90 -6.56 -3.83
N THR A 551 24.84 -6.09 -4.66
CA THR A 551 25.95 -6.90 -5.17
C THR A 551 27.08 -7.03 -4.13
N VAL A 552 27.29 -5.99 -3.32
CA VAL A 552 28.32 -5.97 -2.25
C VAL A 552 27.81 -6.57 -0.93
N LEU A 553 26.51 -6.47 -0.62
CA LEU A 553 25.92 -7.16 0.54
C LEU A 553 25.83 -8.68 0.36
N ALA A 554 25.64 -9.15 -0.88
CA ALA A 554 25.62 -10.57 -1.19
C ALA A 554 27.01 -11.21 -0.98
N THR A 555 28.09 -10.50 -1.28
CA THR A 555 29.47 -10.98 -1.07
C THR A 555 29.92 -10.88 0.39
N ALA A 556 29.49 -9.85 1.13
CA ALA A 556 29.81 -9.69 2.55
C ALA A 556 29.03 -10.66 3.47
N ARG A 557 27.74 -10.93 3.20
CA ARG A 557 26.93 -11.88 4.00
C ARG A 557 27.36 -13.33 3.80
N MET A 558 27.84 -13.71 2.61
CA MET A 558 28.40 -15.04 2.36
C MET A 558 29.71 -15.30 3.12
N ALA A 559 30.54 -14.27 3.33
CA ALA A 559 31.78 -14.37 4.09
C ALA A 559 31.56 -14.40 5.62
N GLY A 560 30.52 -13.72 6.11
CA GLY A 560 30.18 -13.65 7.54
C GLY A 560 29.39 -14.86 8.09
N MET A 561 28.55 -15.50 7.28
CA MET A 561 27.72 -16.63 7.74
C MET A 561 28.48 -17.97 7.88
N MET A 562 29.72 -18.09 7.39
CA MET A 562 30.51 -19.34 7.45
C MET A 562 31.63 -19.31 8.51
N GLY A 563 31.31 -18.90 9.74
CA GLY A 563 32.27 -18.86 10.86
C GLY A 563 33.00 -20.18 11.16
N LEU A 564 34.07 -20.48 10.42
CA LEU A 564 34.97 -21.61 10.61
C LEU A 564 36.40 -21.09 10.81
N LYS A 565 36.84 -21.02 12.08
CA LYS A 565 38.26 -20.98 12.40
C LYS A 565 38.81 -22.40 12.49
N SER A 566 39.86 -22.63 11.68
CA SER A 566 40.96 -23.59 11.80
C SER A 566 40.78 -25.11 11.54
N LYS A 567 41.45 -25.52 10.44
CA LYS A 567 42.05 -26.80 10.02
C LYS A 567 41.19 -27.89 9.32
N PRO A 568 41.76 -28.59 8.30
CA PRO A 568 40.99 -29.25 7.25
C PRO A 568 40.88 -30.78 7.42
N PRO A 569 39.77 -31.40 6.98
CA PRO A 569 39.80 -32.81 6.62
C PRO A 569 39.33 -33.09 5.18
N SER A 570 40.19 -33.85 4.49
CA SER A 570 40.03 -34.78 3.37
C SER A 570 39.04 -34.50 2.22
N GLN A 571 39.61 -34.52 1.02
CA GLN A 571 39.08 -34.23 -0.33
C GLN A 571 37.90 -35.09 -0.84
N MET A 572 37.17 -35.82 0.01
CA MET A 572 36.15 -36.79 -0.47
C MET A 572 34.71 -36.26 -0.47
N TRP A 573 34.41 -35.17 0.25
CA TRP A 573 33.05 -34.61 0.36
C TRP A 573 32.78 -33.37 -0.52
N ALA A 574 33.82 -32.68 -0.98
CA ALA A 574 33.69 -31.51 -1.87
C ALA A 574 33.21 -31.90 -3.29
N HIS A 575 33.50 -33.13 -3.73
CA HIS A 575 33.21 -33.55 -5.10
C HIS A 575 31.73 -33.92 -5.36
N ARG A 576 30.94 -34.17 -4.30
CA ARG A 576 29.50 -34.52 -4.43
C ARG A 576 28.55 -33.35 -4.19
N LEU A 577 28.95 -32.34 -3.41
CA LEU A 577 28.17 -31.10 -3.26
C LEU A 577 28.46 -30.08 -4.39
N GLY A 578 29.65 -30.10 -4.98
CA GLY A 578 29.95 -29.33 -6.20
C GLY A 578 29.09 -29.73 -7.40
N ALA A 579 28.82 -31.04 -7.56
CA ALA A 579 28.03 -31.55 -8.69
C ALA A 579 26.53 -31.16 -8.66
N ALA A 580 25.97 -30.82 -7.48
CA ALA A 580 24.59 -30.35 -7.37
C ALA A 580 24.46 -28.82 -7.54
N ALA A 581 25.50 -28.07 -7.17
CA ALA A 581 25.58 -26.62 -7.38
C ALA A 581 25.87 -26.26 -8.86
N ASP A 582 26.68 -27.08 -9.56
CA ASP A 582 27.01 -26.88 -10.97
C ASP A 582 25.84 -27.16 -11.93
N ILE A 583 24.78 -27.85 -11.48
CA ILE A 583 23.55 -28.07 -12.27
C ILE A 583 22.58 -26.88 -12.15
N LEU A 584 22.71 -26.02 -11.12
CA LEU A 584 21.81 -24.89 -10.86
C LEU A 584 22.36 -23.51 -11.28
N LEU A 585 23.66 -23.37 -11.58
CA LEU A 585 24.32 -22.07 -11.80
C LEU A 585 25.18 -21.94 -13.08
N LEU A 586 24.70 -22.40 -14.24
CA LEU A 586 25.31 -22.05 -15.53
C LEU A 586 24.30 -21.46 -16.53
N GLN A 587 24.27 -20.13 -16.66
CA GLN A 587 24.85 -19.35 -17.80
C GLN A 587 24.27 -17.92 -17.92
N VAL A 588 25.08 -16.89 -17.62
CA VAL A 588 25.27 -15.69 -18.47
C VAL A 588 26.71 -15.17 -18.27
N PRO A 589 27.60 -15.27 -19.28
CA PRO A 589 28.86 -14.54 -19.33
C PRO A 589 28.68 -13.14 -19.93
N THR A 590 29.44 -12.17 -19.42
CA THR A 590 29.67 -10.84 -20.01
C THR A 590 30.74 -10.91 -21.11
N PRO A 591 30.61 -10.15 -22.22
CA PRO A 591 31.74 -9.87 -23.11
C PRO A 591 32.14 -8.39 -23.04
N ALA A 592 33.41 -8.15 -22.66
CA ALA A 592 34.15 -6.93 -22.94
C ALA A 592 35.19 -7.22 -24.04
N ASP A 593 35.24 -6.30 -25.00
CA ASP A 593 36.22 -6.06 -26.08
C ASP A 593 36.40 -7.00 -27.29
N ARG A 594 36.04 -6.39 -28.44
CA ARG A 594 36.57 -6.43 -29.82
C ARG A 594 36.62 -7.73 -30.66
N ARG A 595 35.82 -7.63 -31.74
CA ARG A 595 35.91 -8.21 -33.11
C ARG A 595 35.50 -9.67 -33.29
N TYR A 596 34.74 -9.90 -34.38
CA TYR A 596 34.26 -11.16 -34.99
C TYR A 596 32.77 -11.55 -34.75
N PRO A 597 32.15 -12.26 -35.72
CA PRO A 597 30.82 -11.95 -36.23
C PRO A 597 29.67 -12.65 -35.51
N VAL A 598 28.47 -12.15 -35.81
CA VAL A 598 27.16 -12.62 -35.37
C VAL A 598 26.96 -14.11 -35.68
N SER A 599 27.19 -15.02 -34.71
CA SER A 599 26.70 -16.41 -34.82
C SER A 599 26.62 -17.25 -33.53
N THR A 600 26.88 -16.74 -32.32
CA THR A 600 27.08 -17.65 -31.15
C THR A 600 26.31 -17.32 -29.87
N LEU A 601 25.11 -16.72 -29.97
CA LEU A 601 24.15 -16.61 -28.85
C LEU A 601 22.73 -17.04 -29.26
N ALA A 602 22.65 -18.09 -30.08
CA ALA A 602 21.41 -18.77 -30.45
C ALA A 602 21.49 -20.26 -30.04
N LYS A 603 21.40 -20.56 -28.74
CA LYS A 603 21.17 -21.92 -28.23
C LYS A 603 20.26 -21.93 -26.99
N PHE A 604 19.04 -21.43 -27.16
CA PHE A 604 17.85 -22.10 -26.64
C PHE A 604 16.84 -22.03 -27.77
N ASP A 605 16.92 -23.04 -28.63
CA ASP A 605 16.29 -23.05 -29.94
C ASP A 605 14.77 -23.30 -29.80
N TYR A 606 14.02 -22.25 -29.47
CA TYR A 606 12.55 -22.22 -29.51
C TYR A 606 12.04 -22.43 -30.96
N MET A 607 12.90 -22.25 -31.97
CA MET A 607 12.61 -22.46 -33.39
C MET A 607 12.87 -23.90 -33.86
N SER A 608 13.60 -24.74 -33.10
CA SER A 608 13.82 -26.16 -33.41
C SER A 608 12.56 -27.02 -33.20
N VAL A 609 11.67 -26.63 -32.29
CA VAL A 609 10.39 -27.34 -32.06
C VAL A 609 9.41 -27.12 -33.22
N LEU A 610 9.63 -26.08 -34.03
CA LEU A 610 8.84 -25.77 -35.23
C LEU A 610 9.44 -26.37 -36.52
N ARG A 611 10.48 -27.22 -36.44
CA ARG A 611 11.08 -27.83 -37.64
C ARG A 611 11.34 -29.34 -37.53
N LYS A 612 10.54 -30.07 -38.34
CA LYS A 612 10.77 -31.38 -39.03
C LYS A 612 10.28 -32.67 -38.32
N PRO A 613 10.14 -33.80 -39.04
CA PRO A 613 9.20 -34.06 -40.15
C PRO A 613 8.46 -35.40 -39.97
N GLY A 614 7.37 -35.64 -40.71
CA GLY A 614 6.66 -36.93 -40.65
C GLY A 614 5.34 -36.94 -41.40
N LEU A 615 5.39 -36.64 -42.70
CA LEU A 615 4.41 -37.02 -43.72
C LEU A 615 5.12 -36.81 -45.06
N ASP A 616 6.09 -37.68 -45.34
CA ASP A 616 6.64 -37.83 -46.67
C ASP A 616 5.62 -38.58 -47.53
N GLY A 617 5.26 -37.94 -48.64
CA GLY A 617 4.40 -38.49 -49.67
C GLY A 617 4.47 -37.61 -50.90
N VAL A 618 5.46 -37.89 -51.76
CA VAL A 618 5.55 -37.48 -53.17
C VAL A 618 5.98 -36.02 -53.39
N VAL A 619 7.22 -35.79 -53.82
CA VAL A 619 7.56 -35.44 -55.22
C VAL A 619 9.07 -35.25 -55.33
N ASN A 620 9.57 -35.91 -56.36
CA ASN A 620 10.92 -36.07 -56.86
C ASN A 620 11.77 -34.80 -57.02
N SER A 621 13.02 -34.96 -56.55
CA SER A 621 14.28 -34.87 -57.30
C SER A 621 14.70 -33.58 -58.02
N GLU A 622 15.97 -33.29 -57.75
CA GLU A 622 17.01 -32.91 -58.72
C GLU A 622 17.50 -31.45 -58.79
N SER A 623 18.66 -31.29 -58.13
CA SER A 623 19.94 -30.82 -58.70
C SER A 623 20.12 -29.34 -59.07
N THR A 624 20.79 -28.65 -58.15
CA THR A 624 22.11 -28.02 -58.34
C THR A 624 22.40 -27.38 -59.71
N ASN A 625 22.59 -26.06 -59.76
CA ASN A 625 23.95 -25.49 -59.69
C ASN A 625 23.97 -23.96 -59.73
N SER A 626 25.03 -23.46 -59.11
CA SER A 626 25.60 -22.12 -59.12
C SER A 626 25.55 -21.35 -60.45
N VAL A 627 25.53 -20.01 -60.39
CA VAL A 627 26.66 -19.14 -60.80
C VAL A 627 26.29 -17.65 -60.61
N ARG A 628 27.34 -16.87 -60.34
CA ARG A 628 27.41 -15.43 -60.09
C ARG A 628 27.13 -14.53 -61.32
N SER A 629 26.78 -13.29 -60.97
CA SER A 629 27.27 -12.01 -61.51
C SER A 629 26.97 -11.54 -62.95
N SER A 630 26.41 -10.32 -62.95
CA SER A 630 26.81 -9.12 -63.70
C SER A 630 26.39 -8.92 -65.15
N SER A 631 25.59 -7.85 -65.33
CA SER A 631 25.57 -6.89 -66.46
C SER A 631 25.15 -7.47 -67.82
N SER A 632 24.55 -6.78 -68.78
CA SER A 632 24.42 -5.35 -69.06
C SER A 632 23.41 -5.20 -70.24
N LEU A 633 22.89 -3.99 -70.43
CA LEU A 633 22.49 -3.37 -71.71
C LEU A 633 21.13 -3.69 -72.39
N GLU A 634 20.43 -2.57 -72.64
CA GLU A 634 19.75 -2.18 -73.90
C GLU A 634 18.34 -2.73 -74.27
N GLN A 635 17.37 -1.81 -74.17
CA GLN A 635 16.18 -1.65 -75.04
C GLN A 635 16.63 -1.33 -76.50
N PRO A 636 15.81 -1.40 -77.60
CA PRO A 636 14.39 -1.00 -77.68
C PRO A 636 13.45 -1.69 -78.74
N VAL A 637 12.12 -1.45 -78.61
CA VAL A 637 11.07 -1.14 -79.65
C VAL A 637 10.87 -2.15 -80.85
N ALA A 638 9.71 -2.61 -81.37
CA ALA A 638 8.33 -2.11 -81.51
C ALA A 638 7.34 -3.23 -81.98
N THR A 639 6.08 -3.11 -81.53
CA THR A 639 4.77 -3.10 -82.27
C THR A 639 4.28 -4.28 -83.15
N ALA A 640 3.12 -4.87 -82.79
CA ALA A 640 2.00 -5.20 -83.71
C ALA A 640 0.65 -5.49 -82.99
N THR A 641 -0.24 -4.51 -83.06
CA THR A 641 -1.74 -4.46 -83.19
C THR A 641 -2.69 -5.62 -82.82
N MET A 642 -3.80 -5.19 -82.20
CA MET A 642 -5.02 -5.84 -81.67
C MET A 642 -6.00 -6.38 -82.74
N PRO A 643 -7.11 -7.07 -82.35
CA PRO A 643 -8.37 -6.33 -82.25
C PRO A 643 -9.27 -6.64 -81.04
N THR A 644 -10.09 -5.63 -80.79
CA THR A 644 -11.12 -5.35 -79.80
C THR A 644 -12.36 -6.25 -79.82
N ASP A 645 -12.94 -6.50 -78.65
CA ASP A 645 -14.38 -6.51 -78.44
C ASP A 645 -14.74 -5.78 -77.13
N ALA A 646 -15.87 -5.09 -77.16
CA ALA A 646 -16.18 -3.88 -76.42
C ALA A 646 -16.71 -4.10 -74.99
N VAL A 647 -16.29 -3.22 -74.07
CA VAL A 647 -17.05 -2.90 -72.84
C VAL A 647 -17.07 -1.38 -72.64
N ASP A 648 -18.30 -0.90 -72.49
CA ASP A 648 -18.84 0.44 -72.24
C ASP A 648 -18.03 1.38 -71.30
N PRO A 649 -17.68 2.61 -71.72
CA PRO A 649 -16.82 3.53 -70.96
C PRO A 649 -17.49 4.27 -69.79
N GLU A 650 -18.81 4.14 -69.56
CA GLU A 650 -19.44 4.83 -68.42
C GLU A 650 -19.29 4.11 -67.06
N LYS A 651 -18.89 2.83 -67.04
CA LYS A 651 -18.64 2.09 -65.80
C LYS A 651 -17.23 2.28 -65.22
N GLY A 652 -16.27 2.73 -66.03
CA GLY A 652 -14.89 2.98 -65.61
C GLY A 652 -14.71 4.30 -64.87
N GLN A 653 -15.50 5.33 -65.19
CA GLN A 653 -15.36 6.66 -64.59
C GLN A 653 -16.07 6.84 -63.25
N ARG A 654 -17.01 5.96 -62.87
CA ARG A 654 -17.54 5.92 -61.48
C ARG A 654 -16.69 5.10 -60.52
N MET A 655 -15.76 4.28 -61.01
CA MET A 655 -14.83 3.53 -60.17
C MET A 655 -13.45 4.19 -60.03
N ALA A 656 -13.15 5.23 -60.82
CA ALA A 656 -11.85 5.92 -60.83
C ALA A 656 -11.82 7.28 -60.10
N GLN A 657 -12.87 7.65 -59.35
CA GLN A 657 -12.91 8.87 -58.53
C GLN A 657 -13.06 8.60 -57.02
N GLN A 658 -12.70 7.41 -56.54
CA GLN A 658 -12.83 7.08 -55.11
C GLN A 658 -11.65 6.29 -54.51
N GLU A 659 -10.45 6.48 -55.05
CA GLU A 659 -9.21 6.08 -54.39
C GLU A 659 -8.22 7.25 -54.41
N GLU A 660 -8.53 8.30 -53.65
CA GLU A 660 -7.46 9.07 -53.01
C GLU A 660 -6.82 8.17 -51.93
N PRO A 661 -5.49 8.27 -51.66
CA PRO A 661 -4.87 7.58 -50.54
C PRO A 661 -5.50 8.10 -49.26
N GLY A 662 -6.49 7.36 -48.75
CA GLY A 662 -7.19 7.69 -47.52
C GLY A 662 -6.18 7.89 -46.41
N SER A 663 -6.25 9.07 -45.78
CA SER A 663 -5.55 9.42 -44.55
C SER A 663 -5.41 8.19 -43.64
N LEU A 664 -4.19 7.89 -43.19
CA LEU A 664 -3.90 6.92 -42.13
C LEU A 664 -4.79 7.23 -40.92
N GLN A 665 -5.99 6.65 -40.87
CA GLN A 665 -6.82 6.69 -39.68
C GLN A 665 -6.14 5.73 -38.69
N PRO A 666 -5.70 6.22 -37.52
CA PRO A 666 -5.08 5.34 -36.52
C PRO A 666 -6.08 4.26 -36.10
N ASP A 667 -5.62 3.00 -36.04
CA ASP A 667 -6.41 1.86 -35.57
C ASP A 667 -7.14 2.22 -34.26
N PRO A 668 -8.44 1.88 -34.10
CA PRO A 668 -9.19 2.25 -32.92
C PRO A 668 -8.59 1.61 -31.65
N PRO A 669 -8.55 2.34 -30.52
CA PRO A 669 -8.00 1.82 -29.27
C PRO A 669 -8.82 0.65 -28.72
N PHE A 670 -8.15 -0.30 -28.06
CA PHE A 670 -8.74 -1.51 -27.49
C PHE A 670 -9.91 -1.23 -26.52
N SER A 671 -9.82 -0.15 -25.76
CA SER A 671 -10.86 0.32 -24.86
C SER A 671 -10.85 1.85 -24.80
N VAL A 672 -12.03 2.46 -24.91
CA VAL A 672 -12.21 3.92 -24.80
C VAL A 672 -12.16 4.44 -23.35
N PHE A 673 -12.20 3.54 -22.36
CA PHE A 673 -12.20 3.92 -20.96
C PHE A 673 -10.85 4.51 -20.54
N SER A 674 -10.89 5.64 -19.84
CA SER A 674 -9.69 6.25 -19.24
C SER A 674 -9.12 5.35 -18.13
N ARG A 675 -7.86 5.57 -17.76
CA ARG A 675 -7.21 4.79 -16.68
C ARG A 675 -8.01 4.85 -15.37
N VAL A 676 -8.52 6.03 -15.01
CA VAL A 676 -9.33 6.21 -13.80
C VAL A 676 -10.66 5.46 -13.90
N GLN A 677 -11.32 5.49 -15.07
CA GLN A 677 -12.54 4.73 -15.30
C GLN A 677 -12.30 3.22 -15.21
N LYS A 678 -11.21 2.71 -15.79
CA LYS A 678 -10.84 1.28 -15.67
C LYS A 678 -10.61 0.89 -14.22
N ILE A 679 -9.87 1.69 -13.46
CA ILE A 679 -9.64 1.43 -12.03
C ILE A 679 -10.96 1.43 -11.25
N PHE A 680 -11.86 2.37 -11.54
CA PHE A 680 -13.15 2.45 -10.87
C PHE A 680 -14.07 1.25 -11.19
N ILE A 681 -14.15 0.84 -12.46
CA ILE A 681 -14.86 -0.39 -12.87
C ILE A 681 -14.30 -1.61 -12.14
N VAL A 682 -12.97 -1.72 -12.11
CA VAL A 682 -12.25 -2.83 -11.45
C VAL A 682 -12.46 -2.81 -9.93
N PHE A 683 -12.56 -1.63 -9.31
CA PHE A 683 -12.89 -1.50 -7.90
C PHE A 683 -14.29 -2.01 -7.58
N ILE A 684 -15.30 -1.63 -8.37
CA ILE A 684 -16.67 -2.16 -8.21
C ILE A 684 -16.68 -3.67 -8.40
N ALA A 685 -15.99 -4.17 -9.43
CA ALA A 685 -15.85 -5.61 -9.67
C ALA A 685 -15.21 -6.32 -8.45
N ALA A 686 -14.15 -5.75 -7.87
CA ALA A 686 -13.49 -6.29 -6.69
C ALA A 686 -14.42 -6.34 -5.46
N LEU A 687 -15.31 -5.35 -5.25
CA LEU A 687 -16.31 -5.41 -4.17
C LEU A 687 -17.27 -6.60 -4.33
N THR A 688 -17.62 -6.94 -5.58
CA THR A 688 -18.49 -8.09 -5.85
C THR A 688 -17.77 -9.42 -5.60
N THR A 689 -16.47 -9.50 -5.86
CA THR A 689 -15.69 -10.75 -5.68
C THR A 689 -15.43 -11.12 -4.23
N VAL A 690 -15.59 -10.17 -3.30
CA VAL A 690 -15.57 -10.44 -1.85
C VAL A 690 -16.75 -11.32 -1.44
N ILE A 691 -17.91 -11.19 -2.10
CA ILE A 691 -19.18 -11.82 -1.69
C ILE A 691 -19.06 -13.34 -1.53
N PRO A 692 -18.62 -14.11 -2.54
CA PRO A 692 -18.70 -15.56 -2.48
C PRO A 692 -17.83 -16.19 -1.39
N PRO A 693 -16.55 -15.80 -1.22
CA PRO A 693 -15.70 -16.38 -0.18
C PRO A 693 -15.99 -15.80 1.22
N LEU A 694 -16.36 -14.52 1.35
CA LEU A 694 -16.81 -13.96 2.62
C LEU A 694 -18.01 -14.76 3.15
N THR A 695 -19.01 -14.97 2.31
CA THR A 695 -20.22 -15.72 2.68
C THR A 695 -19.93 -17.21 2.99
N ALA A 696 -18.93 -17.80 2.34
CA ALA A 696 -18.53 -19.18 2.62
C ALA A 696 -17.89 -19.32 4.01
N SER A 697 -16.96 -18.42 4.35
CA SER A 697 -16.09 -18.55 5.52
C SER A 697 -16.62 -17.86 6.78
N ILE A 698 -17.58 -16.94 6.67
CA ILE A 698 -18.15 -16.22 7.83
C ILE A 698 -18.86 -17.16 8.80
N TYR A 699 -19.12 -18.38 8.33
CA TYR A 699 -19.85 -19.43 9.00
C TYR A 699 -19.01 -20.21 10.00
N TYR A 700 -17.69 -20.30 9.80
CA TYR A 700 -16.81 -21.16 10.61
C TYR A 700 -16.90 -20.92 12.13
N PRO A 701 -16.85 -19.68 12.66
CA PRO A 701 -16.88 -19.47 14.10
C PRO A 701 -18.22 -19.78 14.77
N VAL A 702 -19.30 -20.00 14.00
CA VAL A 702 -20.68 -20.12 14.52
C VAL A 702 -21.31 -21.49 14.31
N ILE A 703 -20.58 -22.45 13.73
CA ILE A 703 -21.11 -23.79 13.38
C ILE A 703 -21.73 -24.48 14.59
N THR A 704 -21.04 -24.44 15.74
CA THR A 704 -21.48 -25.11 16.97
C THR A 704 -22.71 -24.43 17.59
N GLU A 705 -22.78 -23.10 17.53
CA GLU A 705 -23.94 -22.32 17.98
C GLU A 705 -25.18 -22.64 17.13
N LEU A 706 -25.05 -22.63 15.80
CA LEU A 706 -26.11 -22.97 14.85
C LEU A 706 -26.65 -24.40 15.03
N ALA A 707 -25.76 -25.36 15.27
CA ALA A 707 -26.14 -26.75 15.50
C ALA A 707 -27.01 -26.89 16.76
N ARG A 708 -26.66 -26.18 17.84
CA ARG A 708 -27.43 -26.17 19.09
C ARG A 708 -28.79 -25.47 18.90
N ASP A 709 -28.80 -24.30 18.27
CA ASP A 709 -30.01 -23.48 18.08
C ASP A 709 -31.05 -24.13 17.16
N LEU A 710 -30.60 -24.89 16.16
CA LEU A 710 -31.49 -25.59 15.22
C LEU A 710 -31.78 -27.04 15.63
N HIS A 711 -31.22 -27.50 16.75
CA HIS A 711 -31.33 -28.88 17.23
C HIS A 711 -30.91 -29.93 16.19
N VAL A 712 -29.78 -29.70 15.52
CA VAL A 712 -29.20 -30.61 14.51
C VAL A 712 -27.74 -30.91 14.82
N SER A 713 -27.15 -31.90 14.14
CA SER A 713 -25.75 -32.23 14.34
C SER A 713 -24.81 -31.21 13.68
N VAL A 714 -23.58 -31.08 14.18
CA VAL A 714 -22.52 -30.29 13.51
C VAL A 714 -22.25 -30.80 12.09
N THR A 715 -22.41 -32.11 11.87
CA THR A 715 -22.33 -32.72 10.54
C THR A 715 -23.39 -32.17 9.59
N ASP A 716 -24.63 -32.00 10.05
CA ASP A 716 -25.73 -31.45 9.23
C ASP A 716 -25.45 -29.99 8.86
N ILE A 717 -24.91 -29.19 9.78
CA ILE A 717 -24.50 -27.81 9.49
C ILE A 717 -23.33 -27.78 8.50
N ASN A 718 -22.33 -28.64 8.66
CA ASN A 718 -21.22 -28.77 7.71
C ASN A 718 -21.71 -29.18 6.31
N LEU A 719 -22.76 -29.98 6.21
CA LEU A 719 -23.39 -30.32 4.93
C LEU A 719 -23.92 -29.07 4.18
N THR A 720 -24.37 -28.05 4.90
CA THR A 720 -24.77 -26.77 4.28
C THR A 720 -23.57 -26.04 3.65
N ILE A 721 -22.38 -26.14 4.25
CA ILE A 721 -21.14 -25.54 3.73
C ILE A 721 -20.69 -26.30 2.48
N THR A 722 -20.69 -27.63 2.54
CA THR A 722 -20.34 -28.48 1.38
C THR A 722 -21.28 -28.23 0.21
N THR A 723 -22.59 -28.21 0.46
CA THR A 723 -23.60 -27.94 -0.58
C THR A 723 -23.44 -26.54 -1.14
N TYR A 724 -23.16 -25.54 -0.29
CA TYR A 724 -22.85 -24.19 -0.72
C TYR A 724 -21.66 -24.19 -1.71
N LEU A 725 -20.57 -24.91 -1.44
CA LEU A 725 -19.42 -24.99 -2.36
C LEU A 725 -19.74 -25.74 -3.67
N ILE A 726 -20.55 -26.80 -3.62
CA ILE A 726 -20.98 -27.53 -4.83
C ILE A 726 -21.77 -26.60 -5.75
N ILE A 727 -22.78 -25.92 -5.22
CA ILE A 727 -23.59 -24.96 -5.96
C ILE A 727 -22.71 -23.79 -6.43
N GLN A 728 -21.75 -23.36 -5.61
CA GLN A 728 -20.82 -22.30 -5.97
C GLN A 728 -20.00 -22.69 -7.20
N GLY A 729 -19.61 -23.95 -7.34
CA GLY A 729 -18.90 -24.46 -8.51
C GLY A 729 -19.76 -24.48 -9.78
N ILE A 730 -21.02 -24.93 -9.65
CA ILE A 730 -21.93 -25.20 -10.78
C ILE A 730 -22.54 -23.90 -11.35
N ALA A 731 -23.00 -23.01 -10.48
CA ALA A 731 -23.82 -21.85 -10.88
C ALA A 731 -23.12 -20.89 -11.87
N PRO A 732 -21.80 -20.64 -11.81
CA PRO A 732 -21.13 -19.78 -12.79
C PRO A 732 -21.13 -20.33 -14.22
N SER A 733 -21.33 -21.63 -14.43
CA SER A 733 -21.52 -22.20 -15.77
C SER A 733 -22.81 -21.73 -16.44
N PHE A 734 -23.83 -21.37 -15.66
CA PHE A 734 -25.06 -20.75 -16.17
C PHE A 734 -24.87 -19.25 -16.37
N VAL A 735 -24.35 -18.57 -15.34
CA VAL A 735 -24.18 -17.11 -15.34
C VAL A 735 -23.14 -16.65 -16.36
N GLY A 736 -22.07 -17.41 -16.58
CA GLY A 736 -21.02 -17.11 -17.54
C GLY A 736 -21.54 -17.06 -18.97
N ASN A 737 -22.27 -18.10 -19.40
CA ASN A 737 -22.92 -18.13 -20.71
C ASN A 737 -23.95 -17.00 -20.86
N LEU A 738 -24.80 -16.80 -19.84
CA LEU A 738 -25.75 -15.69 -19.82
C LEU A 738 -25.04 -14.34 -20.00
N SER A 739 -23.87 -14.17 -19.40
CA SER A 739 -23.11 -12.91 -19.50
C SER A 739 -22.45 -12.68 -20.85
N ASP A 740 -22.04 -13.75 -21.53
CA ASP A 740 -21.46 -13.68 -22.86
C ASP A 740 -22.56 -13.26 -23.87
N GLU A 741 -23.81 -13.69 -23.68
CA GLU A 741 -24.93 -13.39 -24.59
C GLU A 741 -25.72 -12.12 -24.22
N ALA A 742 -26.11 -11.95 -22.96
CA ALA A 742 -26.95 -10.84 -22.48
C ALA A 742 -26.16 -9.63 -21.97
N GLY A 743 -24.85 -9.78 -21.75
CA GLY A 743 -23.95 -8.73 -21.23
C GLY A 743 -23.49 -8.94 -19.79
N ARG A 744 -22.40 -8.25 -19.40
CA ARG A 744 -21.77 -8.40 -18.08
C ARG A 744 -22.62 -7.78 -16.97
N ARG A 745 -23.16 -6.60 -17.22
CA ARG A 745 -23.92 -5.82 -16.22
C ARG A 745 -25.23 -6.53 -15.79
N PRO A 746 -26.13 -6.96 -16.70
CA PRO A 746 -27.39 -7.55 -16.29
C PRO A 746 -27.21 -8.92 -15.62
N ALA A 747 -26.26 -9.72 -16.11
CA ALA A 747 -25.90 -10.99 -15.46
C ALA A 747 -25.44 -10.77 -14.01
N LEU A 748 -24.64 -9.73 -13.75
CA LEU A 748 -24.18 -9.39 -12.40
C LEU A 748 -25.34 -8.94 -11.49
N LEU A 749 -26.22 -8.07 -11.99
CA LEU A 749 -27.34 -7.54 -11.19
C LEU A 749 -28.34 -8.63 -10.82
N ILE A 750 -28.66 -9.54 -11.74
CA ILE A 750 -29.54 -10.67 -11.47
C ILE A 750 -28.91 -11.60 -10.43
N ALA A 751 -27.63 -11.94 -10.59
CA ALA A 751 -26.90 -12.79 -9.66
C ALA A 751 -26.89 -12.21 -8.23
N LEU A 752 -26.66 -10.90 -8.09
CA LEU A 752 -26.70 -10.20 -6.81
C LEU A 752 -28.11 -10.16 -6.18
N ILE A 753 -29.20 -10.05 -6.97
CA ILE A 753 -30.57 -10.14 -6.43
C ILE A 753 -30.83 -11.53 -5.86
N ILE A 754 -30.46 -12.59 -6.59
CA ILE A 754 -30.60 -13.97 -6.12
C ILE A 754 -29.80 -14.18 -4.83
N TYR A 755 -28.60 -13.63 -4.76
CA TYR A 755 -27.77 -13.66 -3.55
C TYR A 755 -28.48 -13.00 -2.35
N ILE A 756 -28.97 -11.77 -2.53
CA ILE A 756 -29.68 -11.01 -1.48
C ILE A 756 -30.92 -11.77 -1.01
N ALA A 757 -31.71 -12.33 -1.94
CA ALA A 757 -32.89 -13.12 -1.59
C ALA A 757 -32.52 -14.36 -0.74
N GLY A 758 -31.42 -15.04 -1.08
CA GLY A 758 -30.88 -16.14 -0.28
C GLY A 758 -30.44 -15.70 1.13
N CYS A 759 -29.78 -14.55 1.25
CA CYS A 759 -29.39 -13.97 2.55
C CYS A 759 -30.62 -13.66 3.42
N VAL A 760 -31.62 -12.96 2.87
CA VAL A 760 -32.86 -12.63 3.60
C VAL A 760 -33.60 -13.90 4.03
N GLY A 761 -33.71 -14.88 3.13
CA GLY A 761 -34.36 -16.15 3.44
C GLY A 761 -33.66 -16.91 4.59
N ALA A 762 -32.33 -16.89 4.62
CA ALA A 762 -31.54 -17.49 5.70
C ALA A 762 -31.63 -16.73 7.04
N ALA A 763 -31.94 -15.43 7.02
CA ALA A 763 -32.03 -14.59 8.21
C ALA A 763 -33.39 -14.72 8.94
N VAL A 764 -34.49 -14.88 8.21
CA VAL A 764 -35.86 -14.66 8.73
C VAL A 764 -36.43 -15.87 9.49
N LYS A 765 -36.24 -17.11 9.01
CA LYS A 765 -36.84 -18.31 9.64
C LYS A 765 -35.78 -19.35 10.02
N ALA A 766 -35.81 -19.78 11.28
CA ALA A 766 -34.92 -20.80 11.82
C ALA A 766 -35.49 -22.21 11.63
N ASN A 767 -35.22 -22.78 10.46
CA ASN A 767 -35.41 -24.20 10.19
C ASN A 767 -34.22 -24.69 9.38
N TYR A 768 -33.64 -25.83 9.76
CA TYR A 768 -32.50 -26.42 9.06
C TYR A 768 -32.75 -26.59 7.56
N ALA A 769 -33.90 -27.14 7.16
CA ALA A 769 -34.21 -27.38 5.76
C ALA A 769 -34.30 -26.06 4.95
N LEU A 770 -34.92 -25.03 5.53
CA LEU A 770 -34.98 -23.72 4.89
C LEU A 770 -33.60 -23.09 4.79
N LEU A 771 -32.80 -23.15 5.86
CA LEU A 771 -31.42 -22.66 5.87
C LEU A 771 -30.58 -23.37 4.80
N PHE A 772 -30.69 -24.69 4.68
CA PHE A 772 -30.01 -25.49 3.65
C PHE A 772 -30.35 -25.00 2.22
N VAL A 773 -31.64 -24.83 1.93
CA VAL A 773 -32.10 -24.36 0.61
C VAL A 773 -31.68 -22.92 0.36
N MET A 774 -31.88 -22.02 1.33
CA MET A 774 -31.53 -20.60 1.20
C MET A 774 -30.03 -20.39 1.07
N ARG A 775 -29.20 -21.22 1.72
CA ARG A 775 -27.74 -21.25 1.53
C ARG A 775 -27.37 -21.68 0.11
N SER A 776 -28.11 -22.63 -0.47
CA SER A 776 -27.93 -23.04 -1.86
C SER A 776 -28.29 -21.90 -2.83
N VAL A 777 -29.41 -21.21 -2.60
CA VAL A 777 -29.83 -20.03 -3.39
C VAL A 777 -28.81 -18.89 -3.26
N GLN A 778 -28.37 -18.60 -2.03
CA GLN A 778 -27.33 -17.62 -1.72
C GLN A 778 -26.04 -17.93 -2.50
N SER A 779 -25.61 -19.18 -2.51
CA SER A 779 -24.44 -19.62 -3.28
C SER A 779 -24.61 -19.42 -4.79
N ALA A 780 -25.77 -19.81 -5.32
CA ALA A 780 -26.07 -19.70 -6.73
C ALA A 780 -25.98 -18.24 -7.22
N GLY A 781 -26.54 -17.30 -6.46
CA GLY A 781 -26.46 -15.87 -6.75
C GLY A 781 -25.05 -15.29 -6.57
N GLY A 782 -24.36 -15.64 -5.48
CA GLY A 782 -23.04 -15.06 -5.19
C GLY A 782 -21.96 -15.52 -6.18
N SER A 783 -21.92 -16.81 -6.48
CA SER A 783 -20.82 -17.47 -7.20
C SER A 783 -20.42 -16.84 -8.54
N GLY A 784 -21.39 -16.33 -9.30
CA GLY A 784 -21.17 -15.74 -10.63
C GLY A 784 -20.35 -14.45 -10.61
N THR A 785 -20.34 -13.73 -9.48
CA THR A 785 -19.67 -12.42 -9.34
C THR A 785 -18.17 -12.47 -9.65
N ILE A 786 -17.48 -13.54 -9.24
CA ILE A 786 -16.04 -13.72 -9.52
C ILE A 786 -15.82 -13.93 -11.02
N ALA A 787 -16.64 -14.77 -11.65
CA ALA A 787 -16.52 -15.05 -13.07
C ALA A 787 -16.80 -13.82 -13.94
N LEU A 788 -17.86 -13.08 -13.61
CA LEU A 788 -18.24 -11.84 -14.28
C LEU A 788 -17.19 -10.74 -14.11
N SER A 789 -16.59 -10.62 -12.93
CA SER A 789 -15.56 -9.63 -12.65
C SER A 789 -14.28 -9.87 -13.44
N LEU A 790 -13.83 -11.13 -13.54
CA LEU A 790 -12.67 -11.49 -14.36
C LEU A 790 -12.94 -11.32 -15.86
N ALA A 791 -14.16 -11.63 -16.32
CA ALA A 791 -14.58 -11.34 -17.69
C ALA A 791 -14.58 -9.83 -17.97
N THR A 792 -15.07 -9.01 -17.03
CA THR A 792 -15.08 -7.54 -17.13
C THR A 792 -13.66 -6.97 -17.29
N VAL A 793 -12.69 -7.45 -16.52
CA VAL A 793 -11.27 -7.07 -16.68
C VAL A 793 -10.76 -7.47 -18.07
N SER A 794 -11.11 -8.67 -18.52
CA SER A 794 -10.71 -9.19 -19.82
C SER A 794 -11.20 -8.33 -20.99
N ASP A 795 -12.37 -7.72 -20.83
CA ASP A 795 -13.03 -6.94 -21.88
C ASP A 795 -12.48 -5.50 -21.99
N ILE A 796 -11.97 -4.92 -20.88
CA ILE A 796 -11.51 -3.51 -20.84
C ILE A 796 -9.97 -3.33 -20.79
N VAL A 797 -9.22 -4.40 -20.49
CA VAL A 797 -7.75 -4.36 -20.31
C VAL A 797 -7.02 -5.26 -21.30
N THR A 798 -5.95 -4.72 -21.91
CA THR A 798 -5.04 -5.46 -22.79
C THR A 798 -4.23 -6.53 -22.04
N SER A 799 -3.70 -7.54 -22.73
CA SER A 799 -2.90 -8.60 -22.08
C SER A 799 -1.63 -8.10 -21.38
N ALA A 800 -1.06 -6.98 -21.82
CA ALA A 800 0.17 -6.41 -21.27
C ALA A 800 -0.02 -5.73 -19.90
N GLU A 801 -1.23 -5.27 -19.58
CA GLU A 801 -1.56 -4.67 -18.27
C GLU A 801 -2.48 -5.57 -17.42
N ARG A 802 -2.87 -6.73 -17.96
CA ARG A 802 -3.86 -7.63 -17.35
C ARG A 802 -3.43 -8.15 -16.00
N GLY A 803 -2.13 -8.41 -15.79
CA GLY A 803 -1.63 -8.94 -14.53
C GLY A 803 -2.02 -8.04 -13.36
N ARG A 804 -1.76 -6.73 -13.48
CA ARG A 804 -2.14 -5.74 -12.48
C ARG A 804 -3.64 -5.66 -12.21
N TYR A 805 -4.49 -5.56 -13.24
CA TYR A 805 -5.93 -5.35 -13.02
C TYR A 805 -6.65 -6.62 -12.57
N THR A 806 -6.26 -7.79 -13.08
CA THR A 806 -6.76 -9.07 -12.56
C THR A 806 -6.42 -9.17 -11.08
N SER A 807 -5.18 -8.86 -10.68
CA SER A 807 -4.76 -8.82 -9.28
C SER A 807 -5.68 -7.94 -8.41
N TYR A 808 -6.08 -6.75 -8.86
CA TYR A 808 -7.01 -5.93 -8.07
C TYR A 808 -8.36 -6.60 -7.81
N VAL A 809 -8.90 -7.31 -8.80
CA VAL A 809 -10.11 -8.12 -8.61
C VAL A 809 -9.87 -9.31 -7.67
N GLN A 810 -8.68 -9.92 -7.74
CA GLN A 810 -8.30 -11.05 -6.89
C GLN A 810 -8.22 -10.66 -5.41
N MET A 811 -7.81 -9.42 -5.12
CA MET A 811 -7.72 -8.91 -3.77
C MET A 811 -9.06 -9.04 -3.02
N GLY A 812 -10.18 -8.75 -3.67
CA GLY A 812 -11.51 -8.87 -3.07
C GLY A 812 -11.82 -10.30 -2.62
N TRP A 813 -11.60 -11.30 -3.48
CA TRP A 813 -11.88 -12.69 -3.09
C TRP A 813 -10.86 -13.26 -2.11
N MET A 814 -9.63 -12.73 -2.03
CA MET A 814 -8.60 -13.17 -1.07
C MET A 814 -8.81 -12.55 0.31
N LEU A 815 -9.36 -11.33 0.38
CA LEU A 815 -9.74 -10.69 1.63
C LEU A 815 -10.95 -11.36 2.29
N GLY A 816 -11.89 -11.86 1.47
CA GLY A 816 -13.13 -12.48 1.94
C GLY A 816 -12.91 -13.50 3.06
N PRO A 817 -12.16 -14.60 2.85
CA PRO A 817 -11.97 -15.67 3.83
C PRO A 817 -11.26 -15.23 5.12
N SER A 818 -10.43 -14.19 5.06
CA SER A 818 -9.69 -13.70 6.24
C SER A 818 -10.51 -12.74 7.08
N LEU A 819 -11.35 -11.91 6.44
CA LEU A 819 -12.26 -11.00 7.14
C LEU A 819 -13.50 -11.73 7.68
N ALA A 820 -13.91 -12.81 7.02
CA ALA A 820 -15.16 -13.49 7.35
C ALA A 820 -15.21 -14.01 8.79
N PRO A 821 -14.22 -14.76 9.32
CA PRO A 821 -14.26 -15.25 10.69
C PRO A 821 -14.26 -14.12 11.72
N VAL A 822 -13.52 -13.02 11.45
CA VAL A 822 -13.52 -11.82 12.30
C VAL A 822 -14.91 -11.20 12.37
N ILE A 823 -15.55 -10.97 11.24
CA ILE A 823 -16.88 -10.36 11.19
C ILE A 823 -17.92 -11.33 11.77
N GLY A 824 -17.87 -12.61 11.40
CA GLY A 824 -18.80 -13.64 11.86
C GLY A 824 -18.72 -13.87 13.36
N GLY A 825 -17.51 -13.97 13.92
CA GLY A 825 -17.27 -14.14 15.35
C GLY A 825 -17.79 -12.95 16.15
N LEU A 826 -17.49 -11.71 15.72
CA LEU A 826 -18.00 -10.50 16.37
C LEU A 826 -19.52 -10.39 16.28
N LEU A 827 -20.10 -10.61 15.10
CA LEU A 827 -21.55 -10.52 14.91
C LEU A 827 -22.31 -11.57 15.72
N SER A 828 -21.83 -12.82 15.76
CA SER A 828 -22.49 -13.86 16.54
C SER A 828 -22.41 -13.61 18.04
N GLN A 829 -21.22 -13.25 18.53
CA GLN A 829 -21.01 -13.06 19.97
C GLN A 829 -21.87 -11.93 20.55
N TYR A 830 -22.11 -10.85 19.80
CA TYR A 830 -22.84 -9.68 20.30
C TYR A 830 -24.30 -9.58 19.82
N LEU A 831 -24.62 -10.09 18.63
CA LEU A 831 -25.93 -9.91 17.97
C LEU A 831 -26.59 -11.25 17.56
N GLY A 832 -25.96 -12.38 17.86
CA GLY A 832 -26.40 -13.73 17.49
C GLY A 832 -26.17 -14.08 16.03
N TRP A 833 -26.14 -15.38 15.69
CA TRP A 833 -25.79 -15.86 14.35
C TRP A 833 -26.67 -15.34 13.21
N ARG A 834 -27.93 -14.97 13.47
CA ARG A 834 -28.85 -14.41 12.45
C ARG A 834 -28.35 -13.08 11.89
N SER A 835 -27.65 -12.28 12.70
CA SER A 835 -27.09 -10.99 12.31
C SER A 835 -26.07 -11.10 11.17
N ILE A 836 -25.41 -12.25 11.03
CA ILE A 836 -24.49 -12.55 9.92
C ILE A 836 -25.22 -12.45 8.57
N PHE A 837 -26.42 -13.04 8.47
CA PHE A 837 -27.20 -13.02 7.23
C PHE A 837 -27.76 -11.63 6.92
N TRP A 838 -28.12 -10.85 7.94
CA TRP A 838 -28.50 -9.44 7.76
C TRP A 838 -27.32 -8.58 7.32
N PHE A 839 -26.14 -8.78 7.89
CA PHE A 839 -24.91 -8.11 7.44
C PHE A 839 -24.61 -8.41 5.97
N LEU A 840 -24.68 -9.68 5.56
CA LEU A 840 -24.49 -10.09 4.16
C LEU A 840 -25.57 -9.51 3.23
N THR A 841 -26.80 -9.37 3.71
CA THR A 841 -27.89 -8.70 2.98
C THR A 841 -27.58 -7.23 2.74
N ILE A 842 -27.12 -6.51 3.77
CA ILE A 842 -26.75 -5.09 3.68
C ILE A 842 -25.57 -4.93 2.72
N TYR A 843 -24.51 -5.73 2.90
CA TYR A 843 -23.33 -5.71 2.03
C TYR A 843 -23.70 -5.99 0.57
N GLY A 844 -24.44 -7.06 0.31
CA GLY A 844 -24.93 -7.42 -1.03
C GLY A 844 -25.78 -6.30 -1.65
N SER A 845 -26.64 -5.65 -0.86
CA SER A 845 -27.49 -4.55 -1.31
C SER A 845 -26.68 -3.30 -1.67
N VAL A 846 -25.68 -2.92 -0.86
CA VAL A 846 -24.78 -1.79 -1.16
C VAL A 846 -24.00 -2.06 -2.45
N VAL A 847 -23.48 -3.28 -2.62
CA VAL A 847 -22.75 -3.68 -3.84
C VAL A 847 -23.70 -3.70 -5.05
N TRP A 848 -24.94 -4.16 -4.88
CA TRP A 848 -25.95 -4.13 -5.94
C TRP A 848 -26.31 -2.70 -6.37
N VAL A 849 -26.60 -1.81 -5.41
CA VAL A 849 -26.92 -0.39 -5.69
C VAL A 849 -25.75 0.29 -6.40
N THR A 850 -24.52 0.06 -5.93
CA THR A 850 -23.31 0.63 -6.55
C THR A 850 -23.12 0.11 -7.97
N SER A 851 -23.28 -1.21 -8.19
CA SER A 851 -23.19 -1.81 -9.52
C SER A 851 -24.29 -1.33 -10.45
N PHE A 852 -25.52 -1.19 -9.96
CA PHE A 852 -26.66 -0.72 -10.72
C PHE A 852 -26.48 0.72 -11.20
N ALA A 853 -26.01 1.61 -10.31
CA ALA A 853 -25.83 3.03 -10.55
C ALA A 853 -24.61 3.35 -11.41
N PHE A 854 -23.49 2.63 -11.24
CA PHE A 854 -22.19 3.05 -11.74
C PHE A 854 -21.48 2.08 -12.70
N LEU A 855 -21.78 0.78 -12.68
CA LEU A 855 -21.08 -0.18 -13.54
C LEU A 855 -21.63 -0.10 -14.98
N PRO A 856 -20.83 0.34 -15.98
CA PRO A 856 -21.27 0.33 -17.37
C PRO A 856 -21.28 -1.09 -17.95
N GLU A 857 -21.99 -1.29 -19.06
CA GLU A 857 -21.84 -2.51 -19.84
C GLU A 857 -20.44 -2.56 -20.48
N THR A 858 -19.77 -3.70 -20.37
CA THR A 858 -18.38 -3.89 -20.83
C THR A 858 -18.23 -5.01 -21.84
N SER A 859 -19.25 -5.84 -22.06
CA SER A 859 -19.18 -6.96 -23.01
C SER A 859 -18.84 -6.45 -24.41
N ARG A 860 -17.73 -6.94 -24.97
CA ARG A 860 -17.24 -6.49 -26.29
C ARG A 860 -18.19 -6.85 -27.42
N ASP A 861 -18.99 -7.90 -27.27
CA ASP A 861 -19.99 -8.31 -28.26
C ASP A 861 -21.18 -7.32 -28.32
N ILE A 862 -21.41 -6.55 -27.26
CA ILE A 862 -22.53 -5.59 -27.17
C ILE A 862 -22.05 -4.16 -27.41
N VAL A 863 -20.96 -3.75 -26.77
CA VAL A 863 -20.48 -2.34 -26.78
C VAL A 863 -19.17 -2.14 -27.55
N GLY A 864 -18.61 -3.18 -28.15
CA GLY A 864 -17.33 -3.12 -28.85
C GLY A 864 -16.16 -2.78 -27.92
N ASN A 865 -15.48 -1.66 -28.18
CA ASN A 865 -14.44 -1.10 -27.29
C ASN A 865 -15.00 -0.17 -26.20
N GLY A 866 -16.33 -0.10 -26.04
CA GLY A 866 -17.06 0.81 -25.14
C GLY A 866 -17.54 2.10 -25.81
N SER A 867 -17.33 2.27 -27.12
CA SER A 867 -17.78 3.44 -27.89
C SER A 867 -19.26 3.40 -28.28
N ILE A 868 -19.84 2.20 -28.37
CA ILE A 868 -21.24 2.00 -28.76
C ILE A 868 -22.10 1.99 -27.50
N PRO A 869 -23.13 2.84 -27.38
CA PRO A 869 -24.00 2.83 -26.21
C PRO A 869 -24.82 1.54 -26.17
N PRO A 870 -24.94 0.87 -25.00
CA PRO A 870 -25.76 -0.33 -24.87
C PRO A 870 -27.26 -0.01 -25.03
N GLN A 871 -28.08 -1.05 -25.22
CA GLN A 871 -29.53 -0.92 -25.28
C GLN A 871 -30.09 -0.20 -24.05
N LYS A 872 -31.21 0.54 -24.19
CA LYS A 872 -31.74 1.45 -23.14
C LYS A 872 -31.93 0.78 -21.77
N TRP A 873 -32.36 -0.49 -21.74
CA TRP A 873 -32.56 -1.26 -20.50
C TRP A 873 -31.24 -1.63 -19.80
N ASN A 874 -30.13 -1.71 -20.55
CA ASN A 874 -28.80 -2.03 -20.04
C ASN A 874 -27.91 -0.79 -19.84
N MET A 875 -28.46 0.42 -19.92
CA MET A 875 -27.77 1.65 -19.55
C MET A 875 -27.79 1.86 -18.02
N THR A 876 -26.73 2.47 -17.48
CA THR A 876 -26.76 2.94 -16.09
C THR A 876 -27.68 4.15 -15.96
N PRO A 877 -28.37 4.33 -14.82
CA PRO A 877 -29.22 5.50 -14.57
C PRO A 877 -28.46 6.81 -14.76
N LEU A 878 -27.20 6.87 -14.32
CA LEU A 878 -26.35 8.05 -14.47
C LEU A 878 -26.05 8.37 -15.94
N ALA A 879 -25.79 7.35 -16.77
CA ALA A 879 -25.58 7.53 -18.20
C ALA A 879 -26.88 7.88 -18.95
N TYR A 880 -28.02 7.38 -18.46
CA TYR A 880 -29.34 7.73 -18.99
C TYR A 880 -29.69 9.20 -18.70
N LEU A 881 -29.41 9.68 -17.48
CA LEU A 881 -29.67 11.05 -17.03
C LEU A 881 -28.71 12.08 -17.66
N ARG A 882 -27.45 11.72 -17.90
CA ARG A 882 -26.44 12.62 -18.51
C ARG A 882 -26.51 12.68 -20.03
N ARG A 883 -27.51 12.08 -20.66
CA ARG A 883 -27.63 12.05 -22.12
C ARG A 883 -28.03 13.44 -22.63
N PRO A 884 -27.16 14.19 -23.32
CA PRO A 884 -27.58 15.45 -23.93
C PRO A 884 -28.63 15.14 -25.01
N THR A 885 -29.76 15.82 -24.95
CA THR A 885 -30.95 15.62 -25.80
C THR A 885 -30.70 16.00 -27.28
N LYS A 886 -29.50 16.44 -27.65
CA LYS A 886 -29.11 16.78 -29.02
C LYS A 886 -27.71 16.25 -29.34
N ARG A 887 -27.63 15.12 -30.02
CA ARG A 887 -26.46 14.77 -30.85
C ARG A 887 -26.95 13.92 -32.02
N LYS A 888 -27.46 14.60 -33.06
CA LYS A 888 -27.77 13.99 -34.36
C LYS A 888 -26.54 13.94 -35.29
N ASP A 889 -25.45 14.64 -34.97
CA ASP A 889 -24.33 14.83 -35.90
C ASP A 889 -22.98 14.42 -35.29
N ALA A 890 -22.80 13.13 -35.03
CA ALA A 890 -21.47 12.55 -34.89
C ALA A 890 -21.41 11.33 -35.81
N ALA A 891 -20.50 11.40 -36.79
CA ALA A 891 -20.27 10.39 -37.81
C ALA A 891 -20.43 8.97 -37.27
N VAL A 892 -21.38 8.24 -37.84
CA VAL A 892 -21.59 6.81 -37.61
C VAL A 892 -20.33 6.09 -38.07
N PRO A 893 -19.54 5.45 -37.18
CA PRO A 893 -18.56 4.49 -37.63
C PRO A 893 -19.31 3.34 -38.31
N SER A 894 -18.83 2.93 -39.47
CA SER A 894 -19.32 1.82 -40.29
C SER A 894 -19.98 0.70 -39.47
N LYS A 895 -21.21 0.32 -39.86
CA LYS A 895 -22.08 -0.73 -39.30
C LYS A 895 -21.48 -2.16 -39.30
N SER A 896 -20.16 -2.33 -39.36
CA SER A 896 -19.56 -3.61 -39.77
C SER A 896 -19.25 -4.64 -38.67
N GLU A 897 -19.35 -4.35 -37.36
CA GLU A 897 -18.89 -5.33 -36.35
C GLU A 897 -19.80 -5.61 -35.14
N ALA A 898 -20.85 -4.83 -34.88
CA ALA A 898 -21.79 -5.15 -33.81
C ALA A 898 -22.85 -6.15 -34.31
N LYS A 899 -22.71 -7.43 -33.96
CA LYS A 899 -23.77 -8.43 -34.21
C LYS A 899 -25.04 -7.98 -33.49
N THR A 900 -26.15 -7.87 -34.21
CA THR A 900 -27.48 -7.76 -33.61
C THR A 900 -27.67 -8.95 -32.64
N PRO A 901 -27.99 -8.71 -31.36
CA PRO A 901 -28.14 -9.78 -30.38
C PRO A 901 -29.23 -10.75 -30.87
N SER A 902 -28.84 -12.02 -31.02
CA SER A 902 -29.78 -13.12 -31.26
C SER A 902 -30.85 -13.09 -30.16
N THR A 903 -32.12 -13.12 -30.55
CA THR A 903 -33.28 -13.20 -29.64
C THR A 903 -33.43 -14.56 -28.97
N SER A 904 -32.58 -15.54 -29.32
CA SER A 904 -32.48 -16.85 -28.67
C SER A 904 -31.22 -16.89 -27.80
N VAL A 905 -31.41 -16.84 -26.48
CA VAL A 905 -30.36 -17.04 -25.47
C VAL A 905 -30.29 -18.54 -25.18
N SER A 906 -29.26 -19.22 -25.66
CA SER A 906 -29.09 -20.67 -25.46
C SER A 906 -28.10 -20.93 -24.34
N ILE A 907 -28.58 -20.96 -23.09
CA ILE A 907 -27.76 -21.28 -21.92
C ILE A 907 -27.32 -22.75 -21.98
N ASN A 908 -26.08 -23.00 -22.43
CA ASN A 908 -25.51 -24.36 -22.45
C ASN A 908 -24.37 -24.52 -21.42
N PRO A 909 -24.67 -24.99 -20.19
CA PRO A 909 -23.69 -25.10 -19.11
C PRO A 909 -22.58 -26.12 -19.40
N LEU A 910 -22.76 -27.03 -20.37
CA LEU A 910 -21.77 -28.04 -20.74
C LEU A 910 -20.55 -27.42 -21.48
N ASN A 911 -20.66 -26.19 -21.98
CA ASN A 911 -19.54 -25.53 -22.65
C ASN A 911 -18.33 -25.30 -21.73
N SER A 912 -18.55 -25.04 -20.43
CA SER A 912 -17.46 -24.94 -19.46
C SER A 912 -16.79 -26.29 -19.19
N LEU A 913 -17.52 -27.40 -19.29
CA LEU A 913 -16.95 -28.75 -19.14
C LEU A 913 -16.07 -29.13 -20.32
N LYS A 914 -16.35 -28.65 -21.54
CA LYS A 914 -15.51 -28.90 -22.72
C LYS A 914 -14.08 -28.39 -22.54
N LEU A 915 -13.85 -27.34 -21.73
CA LEU A 915 -12.50 -26.83 -21.45
C LEU A 915 -11.64 -27.83 -20.66
N PHE A 916 -12.24 -28.76 -19.92
CA PHE A 916 -11.50 -29.86 -19.26
C PHE A 916 -11.01 -30.92 -20.26
N GLY A 917 -11.45 -30.87 -21.52
CA GLY A 917 -10.91 -31.70 -22.60
C GLY A 917 -9.65 -31.13 -23.26
N ASP A 918 -9.34 -29.85 -23.02
CA ASP A 918 -8.18 -29.18 -23.61
C ASP A 918 -6.93 -29.41 -22.74
N LYS A 919 -5.93 -30.10 -23.29
CA LYS A 919 -4.74 -30.58 -22.55
C LYS A 919 -4.08 -29.49 -21.72
N GLU A 920 -3.87 -28.31 -22.31
CA GLU A 920 -3.21 -27.19 -21.64
C GLU A 920 -4.10 -26.61 -20.52
N THR A 921 -5.34 -26.28 -20.86
CA THR A 921 -6.30 -25.66 -19.95
C THR A 921 -6.60 -26.57 -18.75
N SER A 922 -6.71 -27.89 -18.94
CA SER A 922 -7.00 -28.86 -17.87
C SER A 922 -5.90 -28.93 -16.81
N ILE A 923 -4.62 -28.87 -17.22
CA ILE A 923 -3.50 -28.85 -16.28
C ILE A 923 -3.54 -27.56 -15.46
N LEU A 924 -3.81 -26.42 -16.09
CA LEU A 924 -3.91 -25.14 -15.39
C LEU A 924 -5.11 -25.10 -14.42
N LEU A 925 -6.25 -25.65 -14.82
CA LEU A 925 -7.43 -25.81 -13.97
C LEU A 925 -7.11 -26.68 -12.74
N LEU A 926 -6.40 -27.80 -12.92
CA LEU A 926 -5.95 -28.64 -11.82
C LEU A 926 -5.10 -27.87 -10.80
N TYR A 927 -4.14 -27.04 -11.25
CA TYR A 927 -3.36 -26.20 -10.33
C TYR A 927 -4.20 -25.15 -9.60
N SER A 928 -5.11 -24.49 -10.32
CA SER A 928 -6.06 -23.55 -9.71
C SER A 928 -6.85 -24.24 -8.59
N GLY A 929 -7.32 -25.47 -8.83
CA GLY A 929 -8.05 -26.22 -7.81
C GLY A 929 -7.21 -26.75 -6.66
N LEU A 930 -6.00 -27.26 -6.93
CA LEU A 930 -5.07 -27.72 -5.88
C LEU A 930 -4.62 -26.59 -4.95
N ILE A 931 -4.36 -25.40 -5.49
CA ILE A 931 -3.94 -24.23 -4.70
C ILE A 931 -5.10 -23.72 -3.83
N TYR A 932 -6.32 -23.73 -4.39
CA TYR A 932 -7.51 -23.32 -3.66
C TYR A 932 -7.86 -24.32 -2.55
N ALA A 933 -7.76 -25.63 -2.84
CA ALA A 933 -8.02 -26.69 -1.89
C ALA A 933 -7.10 -26.61 -0.67
N SER A 934 -5.79 -26.45 -0.87
CA SER A 934 -4.86 -26.33 0.26
C SER A 934 -5.15 -25.12 1.14
N SER A 935 -5.46 -23.98 0.53
CA SER A 935 -5.78 -22.75 1.26
C SER A 935 -7.01 -22.93 2.14
N TYR A 936 -8.04 -23.61 1.62
CA TYR A 936 -9.25 -23.93 2.38
C TYR A 936 -9.04 -24.99 3.46
N MET A 937 -8.20 -26.01 3.21
CA MET A 937 -7.84 -27.02 4.21
C MET A 937 -7.14 -26.40 5.41
N VAL A 938 -6.20 -25.47 5.18
CA VAL A 938 -5.54 -24.70 6.24
C VAL A 938 -6.55 -23.83 6.98
N LEU A 939 -7.37 -23.08 6.24
CA LEU A 939 -8.36 -22.17 6.81
C LEU A 939 -9.38 -22.91 7.71
N SER A 940 -9.84 -24.09 7.28
CA SER A 940 -10.84 -24.88 8.00
C SER A 940 -10.30 -25.52 9.28
N THR A 941 -9.04 -25.94 9.31
CA THR A 941 -8.46 -26.58 10.50
C THR A 941 -7.83 -25.57 11.47
N MET A 942 -7.60 -24.33 11.03
CA MET A 942 -6.91 -23.33 11.83
C MET A 942 -7.64 -22.99 13.14
N SER A 943 -8.96 -22.83 13.12
CA SER A 943 -9.73 -22.49 14.33
C SER A 943 -9.60 -23.57 15.39
N ASP A 944 -9.91 -24.82 15.02
CA ASP A 944 -9.85 -25.98 15.91
C ASP A 944 -8.45 -26.16 16.51
N GLN A 945 -7.40 -26.00 15.70
CA GLN A 945 -6.02 -26.18 16.15
C GLN A 945 -5.52 -25.05 17.06
N LEU A 946 -5.95 -23.81 16.82
CA LEU A 946 -5.59 -22.69 17.68
C LEU A 946 -6.32 -22.76 19.04
N GLU A 947 -7.57 -23.22 19.05
CA GLU A 947 -8.32 -23.49 20.28
C GLU A 947 -7.67 -24.65 21.06
N GLU A 948 -7.42 -25.79 20.41
CA GLU A 948 -6.90 -27.00 21.06
C GLU A 948 -5.46 -26.83 21.59
N ILE A 949 -4.57 -26.18 20.84
CA ILE A 949 -3.15 -26.08 21.18
C ILE A 949 -2.87 -24.90 22.12
N TYR A 950 -3.51 -23.76 21.91
CA TYR A 950 -3.22 -22.51 22.63
C TYR A 950 -4.34 -22.06 23.58
N GLY A 951 -5.50 -22.70 23.60
CA GLY A 951 -6.62 -22.34 24.49
C GLY A 951 -7.20 -20.95 24.21
N LEU A 952 -7.14 -20.50 22.95
CA LEU A 952 -7.61 -19.17 22.56
C LEU A 952 -9.14 -19.10 22.45
N GLU A 953 -9.71 -17.96 22.81
CA GLU A 953 -11.15 -17.69 22.62
C GLU A 953 -11.49 -17.26 21.17
N THR A 954 -12.78 -17.20 20.82
CA THR A 954 -13.29 -16.95 19.46
C THR A 954 -12.71 -15.70 18.79
N VAL A 955 -12.56 -14.58 19.54
CA VAL A 955 -12.05 -13.31 18.98
C VAL A 955 -10.54 -13.37 18.68
N PRO A 956 -9.66 -13.79 19.61
CA PRO A 956 -8.25 -14.03 19.30
C PRO A 956 -8.00 -15.02 18.16
N ILE A 957 -8.73 -16.14 18.09
CA ILE A 957 -8.65 -17.09 16.97
C ILE A 957 -8.99 -16.39 15.66
N SER A 958 -10.08 -15.60 15.66
CA SER A 958 -10.51 -14.86 14.48
C SER A 958 -9.45 -13.86 13.99
N LEU A 959 -8.73 -13.20 14.90
CA LEU A 959 -7.65 -12.26 14.56
C LEU A 959 -6.46 -12.96 13.87
N CYS A 960 -6.17 -14.21 14.20
CA CYS A 960 -5.10 -14.99 13.56
C CYS A 960 -5.33 -15.19 12.05
N TYR A 961 -6.59 -15.20 11.57
CA TYR A 961 -6.92 -15.29 10.14
C TYR A 961 -6.41 -14.09 9.33
N LEU A 962 -6.18 -12.94 9.99
CA LEU A 962 -5.65 -11.75 9.32
C LEU A 962 -4.23 -11.96 8.81
N ALA A 963 -3.41 -12.81 9.44
CA ALA A 963 -2.05 -13.10 8.95
C ALA A 963 -2.08 -13.69 7.54
N SER A 964 -2.99 -14.64 7.29
CA SER A 964 -3.24 -15.19 5.95
C SER A 964 -3.73 -14.11 4.98
N GLY A 965 -4.66 -13.25 5.42
CA GLY A 965 -5.20 -12.15 4.61
C GLY A 965 -4.16 -11.13 4.19
N PHE A 966 -3.32 -10.67 5.11
CA PHE A 966 -2.21 -9.77 4.82
C PHE A 966 -1.21 -10.39 3.85
N GLY A 967 -0.89 -11.69 4.00
CA GLY A 967 -0.04 -12.43 3.08
C GLY A 967 -0.59 -12.43 1.66
N ALA A 968 -1.88 -12.76 1.51
CA ALA A 968 -2.55 -12.80 0.22
C ALA A 968 -2.67 -11.42 -0.46
N VAL A 969 -3.05 -10.37 0.29
CA VAL A 969 -3.15 -9.00 -0.24
C VAL A 969 -1.79 -8.47 -0.70
N THR A 970 -0.76 -8.66 0.13
CA THR A 970 0.61 -8.23 -0.18
C THR A 970 1.08 -8.92 -1.46
N SER A 971 0.88 -10.24 -1.56
CA SER A 971 1.18 -11.03 -2.75
C SER A 971 0.51 -10.52 -4.00
N VAL A 972 -0.81 -10.34 -3.98
CA VAL A 972 -1.58 -9.90 -5.13
C VAL A 972 -1.13 -8.51 -5.62
N LEU A 973 -0.76 -7.59 -4.71
CA LEU A 973 -0.26 -6.25 -5.05
C LEU A 973 1.14 -6.26 -5.69
N LEU A 974 2.00 -7.18 -5.27
CA LEU A 974 3.37 -7.34 -5.77
C LEU A 974 3.39 -8.15 -7.08
N THR A 975 2.76 -9.32 -7.07
CA THR A 975 2.80 -10.29 -8.17
C THR A 975 2.18 -9.75 -9.46
N GLY A 976 1.11 -8.95 -9.39
CA GLY A 976 0.55 -8.31 -10.59
C GLY A 976 1.58 -7.44 -11.32
N ARG A 977 2.40 -6.68 -10.58
CA ARG A 977 3.48 -5.86 -11.15
C ARG A 977 4.64 -6.69 -11.68
N ILE A 978 5.01 -7.77 -10.96
CA ILE A 978 6.10 -8.67 -11.35
C ILE A 978 5.72 -9.45 -12.62
N LEU A 979 4.48 -9.93 -12.73
CA LEU A 979 3.96 -10.60 -13.92
C LEU A 979 3.97 -9.67 -15.14
N ASP A 980 3.55 -8.41 -14.99
CA ASP A 980 3.57 -7.42 -16.07
C ASP A 980 5.01 -7.01 -16.43
N TRP A 981 5.93 -6.96 -15.46
CA TRP A 981 7.36 -6.76 -15.74
C TRP A 981 7.94 -7.94 -16.53
N ASN A 982 7.66 -9.18 -16.13
CA ASN A 982 8.19 -10.37 -16.80
C ASN A 982 7.61 -10.52 -18.22
N PHE A 983 6.33 -10.20 -18.40
CA PHE A 983 5.71 -10.12 -19.72
C PHE A 983 6.41 -9.10 -20.63
N ARG A 984 6.67 -7.89 -20.13
CA ARG A 984 7.38 -6.84 -20.88
C ARG A 984 8.85 -7.18 -21.15
N ARG A 985 9.48 -8.00 -20.31
CA ARG A 985 10.83 -8.53 -20.53
C ARG A 985 10.83 -9.49 -21.72
N HIS A 986 9.93 -10.48 -21.73
CA HIS A 986 9.83 -11.44 -22.84
C HIS A 986 9.37 -10.79 -24.14
N ALA A 987 8.50 -9.78 -24.09
CA ALA A 987 8.10 -9.03 -25.28
C ALA A 987 9.27 -8.27 -25.92
N ARG A 988 10.17 -7.68 -25.10
CA ARG A 988 11.42 -7.06 -25.59
C ARG A 988 12.37 -8.07 -26.22
N LEU A 989 12.48 -9.27 -25.66
CA LEU A 989 13.34 -10.34 -26.19
C LEU A 989 12.88 -10.85 -27.57
N VAL A 990 11.57 -10.85 -27.82
CA VAL A 990 10.98 -11.26 -29.11
C VAL A 990 10.84 -10.08 -30.09
N GLY A 991 11.24 -8.86 -29.69
CA GLY A 991 11.14 -7.66 -30.53
C GLY A 991 9.70 -7.17 -30.76
N MET A 992 8.77 -7.48 -29.86
CA MET A 992 7.36 -7.09 -29.96
C MET A 992 7.11 -5.72 -29.31
N GLU A 993 6.65 -4.74 -30.08
CA GLU A 993 6.27 -3.42 -29.55
C GLU A 993 5.01 -3.51 -28.67
N ILE A 994 5.12 -2.99 -27.45
CA ILE A 994 4.05 -3.03 -26.44
C ILE A 994 3.27 -1.72 -26.45
N SER A 995 2.19 -1.70 -27.22
CA SER A 995 1.19 -0.63 -27.14
C SER A 995 0.15 -0.98 -26.08
N LYS A 996 -0.04 -0.10 -25.09
CA LYS A 996 -1.11 -0.21 -24.08
C LYS A 996 -2.51 -0.02 -24.68
N GLN A 997 -2.58 0.59 -25.86
CA GLN A 997 -3.82 0.91 -26.55
C GLN A 997 -4.20 -0.14 -27.60
N LYS A 998 -3.27 -1.01 -28.02
CA LYS A 998 -3.50 -2.05 -29.04
C LYS A 998 -3.32 -3.43 -28.44
N GLN A 999 -4.27 -4.33 -28.74
CA GLN A 999 -4.13 -5.73 -28.33
C GLN A 999 -3.07 -6.39 -29.21
N GLN A 1000 -2.06 -6.98 -28.58
CA GLN A 1000 -0.96 -7.66 -29.28
C GLN A 1000 -1.39 -9.06 -29.73
N ASP A 1001 -0.91 -9.47 -30.91
CA ASP A 1001 -1.01 -10.87 -31.32
C ASP A 1001 -0.03 -11.71 -30.49
N LEU A 1002 -0.58 -12.66 -29.74
CA LEU A 1002 0.21 -13.53 -28.86
C LEU A 1002 0.39 -14.94 -29.45
N SER A 1003 -0.03 -15.17 -30.70
CA SER A 1003 0.10 -16.46 -31.38
C SER A 1003 1.52 -17.03 -31.33
N ARG A 1004 2.53 -16.17 -31.55
CA ARG A 1004 3.96 -16.53 -31.52
C ARG A 1004 4.67 -16.14 -30.22
N PHE A 1005 3.95 -15.60 -29.24
CA PHE A 1005 4.52 -15.15 -27.97
C PHE A 1005 4.58 -16.30 -26.94
N PRO A 1006 5.71 -16.50 -26.24
CA PRO A 1006 5.86 -17.52 -25.19
C PRO A 1006 5.15 -17.10 -23.90
N ILE A 1007 3.82 -17.12 -23.92
CA ILE A 1007 2.98 -16.66 -22.81
C ILE A 1007 3.05 -17.57 -21.59
N GLU A 1008 3.24 -18.85 -21.82
CA GLU A 1008 3.33 -19.91 -20.82
C GLU A 1008 4.58 -19.66 -19.95
N VAL A 1009 5.73 -19.39 -20.59
CA VAL A 1009 6.98 -19.04 -19.91
C VAL A 1009 6.81 -17.73 -19.14
N ALA A 1010 6.26 -16.70 -19.77
CA ALA A 1010 6.14 -15.37 -19.17
C ALA A 1010 5.31 -15.36 -17.88
N ARG A 1011 4.27 -16.21 -17.77
CA ARG A 1011 3.41 -16.32 -16.59
C ARG A 1011 3.91 -17.36 -15.58
N LEU A 1012 4.32 -18.54 -16.03
CA LEU A 1012 4.67 -19.66 -15.13
C LEU A 1012 6.04 -19.52 -14.47
N GLN A 1013 6.98 -18.78 -15.08
CA GLN A 1013 8.31 -18.53 -14.50
C GLN A 1013 8.24 -17.84 -13.13
N ILE A 1014 7.21 -17.01 -12.89
CA ILE A 1014 6.97 -16.37 -11.59
C ILE A 1014 6.11 -17.27 -10.68
N SER A 1015 5.20 -18.03 -11.26
CA SER A 1015 4.18 -18.81 -10.53
C SER A 1015 4.75 -20.05 -9.85
N ILE A 1016 5.71 -20.75 -10.49
CA ILE A 1016 6.28 -22.00 -9.96
C ILE A 1016 7.15 -21.77 -8.71
N PRO A 1017 8.10 -20.80 -8.67
CA PRO A 1017 8.87 -20.53 -7.45
C PRO A 1017 7.98 -20.12 -6.28
N ALA A 1018 6.93 -19.32 -6.54
CA ALA A 1018 5.96 -18.95 -5.52
C ALA A 1018 5.20 -20.16 -4.96
N LEU A 1019 4.95 -21.20 -5.77
CA LEU A 1019 4.25 -22.41 -5.35
C LEU A 1019 5.15 -23.25 -4.43
N MET A 1020 6.44 -23.31 -4.74
CA MET A 1020 7.44 -23.97 -3.89
C MET A 1020 7.60 -23.26 -2.55
N LEU A 1021 7.68 -21.93 -2.55
CA LEU A 1021 7.69 -21.12 -1.33
C LEU A 1021 6.45 -21.39 -0.47
N ALA A 1022 5.27 -21.45 -1.09
CA ALA A 1022 4.03 -21.78 -0.38
C ALA A 1022 4.10 -23.16 0.26
N GLY A 1023 4.64 -24.16 -0.45
CA GLY A 1023 4.75 -25.54 0.03
C GLY A 1023 5.70 -25.67 1.22
N ILE A 1024 6.88 -25.05 1.14
CA ILE A 1024 7.87 -25.02 2.22
C ILE A 1024 7.28 -24.33 3.46
N SER A 1025 6.64 -23.18 3.25
CA SER A 1025 6.01 -22.42 4.34
C SER A 1025 4.87 -23.19 5.00
N LEU A 1026 4.11 -23.96 4.22
CA LEU A 1026 3.02 -24.80 4.73
C LEU A 1026 3.53 -25.95 5.60
N ILE A 1027 4.63 -26.60 5.19
CA ILE A 1027 5.31 -27.61 6.01
C ILE A 1027 5.75 -26.98 7.34
N ALA A 1028 6.42 -25.83 7.28
CA ALA A 1028 6.88 -25.12 8.48
C ALA A 1028 5.71 -24.71 9.39
N TYR A 1029 4.59 -24.23 8.84
CA TYR A 1029 3.36 -23.95 9.59
C TYR A 1029 2.83 -25.18 10.33
N GLY A 1030 2.71 -26.33 9.64
CA GLY A 1030 2.23 -27.56 10.25
C GLY A 1030 3.12 -28.04 11.41
N TRP A 1031 4.44 -28.03 11.22
CA TRP A 1031 5.38 -28.48 12.25
C TRP A 1031 5.51 -27.51 13.42
N THR A 1032 5.44 -26.20 13.18
CA THR A 1032 5.47 -25.21 14.27
C THR A 1032 4.25 -25.29 15.18
N LEU A 1033 3.07 -25.60 14.64
CA LEU A 1033 1.88 -25.93 15.43
C LEU A 1033 2.03 -27.26 16.17
N GLN A 1034 2.47 -28.32 15.48
CA GLN A 1034 2.66 -29.64 16.09
C GLN A 1034 3.66 -29.60 17.26
N SER A 1035 4.73 -28.81 17.14
CA SER A 1035 5.75 -28.61 18.18
C SER A 1035 5.34 -27.60 19.27
N ARG A 1036 4.11 -27.07 19.25
CA ARG A 1036 3.57 -26.12 20.24
C ARG A 1036 4.47 -24.91 20.49
N THR A 1037 5.04 -24.36 19.41
CA THR A 1037 5.94 -23.20 19.49
C THR A 1037 5.20 -21.90 19.84
N TYR A 1038 5.91 -20.79 20.06
CA TYR A 1038 5.28 -19.48 20.27
C TYR A 1038 4.36 -19.11 19.09
N LEU A 1039 3.19 -18.53 19.37
CA LEU A 1039 2.14 -18.21 18.39
C LEU A 1039 2.64 -17.36 17.20
N ALA A 1040 3.68 -16.55 17.38
CA ALA A 1040 4.25 -15.75 16.30
C ALA A 1040 4.80 -16.59 15.13
N ALA A 1041 5.42 -17.75 15.41
CA ALA A 1041 6.02 -18.60 14.39
C ALA A 1041 5.01 -19.16 13.37
N PRO A 1042 3.91 -19.83 13.78
CA PRO A 1042 2.89 -20.29 12.84
C PRO A 1042 2.22 -19.13 12.10
N LEU A 1043 2.04 -17.95 12.72
CA LEU A 1043 1.47 -16.79 12.03
C LEU A 1043 2.38 -16.26 10.90
N ILE A 1044 3.70 -16.23 11.10
CA ILE A 1044 4.66 -15.84 10.06
C ILE A 1044 4.63 -16.83 8.89
N PHE A 1045 4.62 -18.14 9.19
CA PHE A 1045 4.56 -19.15 8.13
C PHE A 1045 3.21 -19.19 7.42
N LEU A 1046 2.11 -18.90 8.12
CA LEU A 1046 0.79 -18.73 7.54
C LEU A 1046 0.75 -17.55 6.57
N PHE A 1047 1.37 -16.42 6.93
CA PHE A 1047 1.55 -15.27 6.04
C PHE A 1047 2.33 -15.65 4.77
N LEU A 1048 3.48 -16.32 4.92
CA LEU A 1048 4.32 -16.73 3.78
C LEU A 1048 3.64 -17.76 2.88
N GLN A 1049 2.91 -18.71 3.47
CA GLN A 1049 2.11 -19.69 2.75
C GLN A 1049 1.01 -19.00 1.93
N SER A 1050 0.28 -18.05 2.52
CA SER A 1050 -0.78 -17.31 1.84
C SER A 1050 -0.22 -16.38 0.78
N PHE A 1051 0.97 -15.80 1.01
CA PHE A 1051 1.68 -15.01 0.03
C PHE A 1051 2.06 -15.85 -1.21
N GLY A 1052 2.72 -16.99 -0.99
CA GLY A 1052 3.17 -17.86 -2.09
C GLY A 1052 1.99 -18.43 -2.88
N SER A 1053 0.97 -18.94 -2.19
CA SER A 1053 -0.22 -19.55 -2.82
C SER A 1053 -1.01 -18.53 -3.65
N ALA A 1054 -1.27 -17.32 -3.12
CA ALA A 1054 -1.96 -16.26 -3.86
C ALA A 1054 -1.16 -15.77 -5.09
N SER A 1055 0.17 -15.76 -5.00
CA SER A 1055 1.06 -15.35 -6.10
C SER A 1055 1.00 -16.37 -7.25
N SER A 1056 1.13 -17.66 -6.92
CA SER A 1056 0.99 -18.73 -7.90
C SER A 1056 -0.40 -18.75 -8.52
N PHE A 1057 -1.44 -18.65 -7.69
CA PHE A 1057 -2.83 -18.62 -8.16
C PHE A 1057 -3.07 -17.49 -9.16
N SER A 1058 -2.53 -16.29 -8.89
CA SER A 1058 -2.60 -15.15 -9.81
C SER A 1058 -2.04 -15.47 -11.19
N GLY A 1059 -0.87 -16.11 -11.26
CA GLY A 1059 -0.20 -16.40 -12.53
C GLY A 1059 -0.87 -17.51 -13.34
N PHE A 1060 -1.32 -18.59 -12.69
CA PHE A 1060 -2.10 -19.65 -13.36
C PHE A 1060 -3.42 -19.11 -13.93
N ASN A 1061 -4.17 -18.33 -13.14
CA ASN A 1061 -5.45 -17.77 -13.58
C ASN A 1061 -5.28 -16.79 -14.74
N ASN A 1062 -4.24 -15.95 -14.70
CA ASN A 1062 -3.94 -15.04 -15.80
C ASN A 1062 -3.64 -15.80 -17.10
N LEU A 1063 -2.93 -16.93 -17.02
CA LEU A 1063 -2.66 -17.77 -18.18
C LEU A 1063 -3.93 -18.43 -18.74
N ILE A 1064 -4.82 -18.97 -17.89
CA ILE A 1064 -6.11 -19.55 -18.33
C ILE A 1064 -6.94 -18.52 -19.11
N MET A 1065 -7.00 -17.29 -18.61
CA MET A 1065 -7.73 -16.19 -19.25
C MET A 1065 -7.06 -15.74 -20.55
N ASP A 1066 -5.73 -15.70 -20.58
CA ASP A 1066 -4.96 -15.36 -21.77
C ASP A 1066 -5.10 -16.44 -22.88
N LEU A 1067 -5.34 -17.71 -22.54
CA LEU A 1067 -5.57 -18.80 -23.50
C LEU A 1067 -7.01 -18.84 -24.03
N ASN A 1068 -8.01 -18.42 -23.25
CA ASN A 1068 -9.44 -18.56 -23.58
C ASN A 1068 -10.15 -17.21 -23.83
N ARG A 1069 -9.54 -16.36 -24.66
CA ARG A 1069 -9.96 -14.95 -24.88
C ARG A 1069 -11.33 -14.75 -25.51
N LYS A 1070 -11.73 -15.65 -26.40
CA LYS A 1070 -13.01 -15.52 -27.15
C LYS A 1070 -14.22 -15.70 -26.23
N LYS A 1071 -14.08 -16.47 -25.15
CA LYS A 1071 -15.14 -16.82 -24.20
C LYS A 1071 -14.65 -16.72 -22.76
N PRO A 1072 -14.31 -15.51 -22.28
CA PRO A 1072 -13.70 -15.32 -20.97
C PRO A 1072 -14.67 -15.69 -19.83
N GLY A 1073 -15.98 -15.51 -20.01
CA GLY A 1073 -17.01 -15.93 -19.05
C GLY A 1073 -17.03 -17.44 -18.85
N THR A 1074 -17.02 -18.21 -19.96
CA THR A 1074 -16.96 -19.68 -19.94
C THR A 1074 -15.67 -20.21 -19.28
N ALA A 1075 -14.52 -19.59 -19.56
CA ALA A 1075 -13.23 -19.96 -18.97
C ALA A 1075 -13.20 -19.74 -17.46
N SER A 1076 -13.72 -18.59 -17.01
CA SER A 1076 -13.79 -18.31 -15.58
C SER A 1076 -14.79 -19.21 -14.85
N ALA A 1077 -15.85 -19.65 -15.51
CA ALA A 1077 -16.77 -20.64 -14.94
C ALA A 1077 -16.10 -22.01 -14.75
N ALA A 1078 -15.30 -22.48 -15.73
CA ALA A 1078 -14.53 -23.72 -15.60
C ALA A 1078 -13.50 -23.66 -14.46
N MET A 1079 -12.80 -22.53 -14.33
CA MET A 1079 -11.86 -22.26 -13.23
C MET A 1079 -12.57 -22.33 -11.87
N ASN A 1080 -13.75 -21.74 -11.79
CA ASN A 1080 -14.56 -21.76 -10.59
C ASN A 1080 -15.09 -23.16 -10.25
N LEU A 1081 -15.49 -23.95 -11.25
CA LEU A 1081 -15.91 -25.33 -11.05
C LEU A 1081 -14.76 -26.16 -10.43
N SER A 1082 -13.57 -26.08 -11.03
CA SER A 1082 -12.39 -26.81 -10.55
C SER A 1082 -12.01 -26.41 -9.12
N ARG A 1083 -11.94 -25.10 -8.82
CA ARG A 1083 -11.53 -24.64 -7.49
C ARG A 1083 -12.50 -25.03 -6.39
N CYS A 1084 -13.81 -24.89 -6.62
CA CYS A 1084 -14.81 -25.12 -5.59
C CYS A 1084 -14.96 -26.62 -5.27
N TRP A 1085 -14.90 -27.49 -6.27
CA TRP A 1085 -14.98 -28.94 -6.06
C TRP A 1085 -13.73 -29.49 -5.40
N MET A 1086 -12.55 -29.05 -5.82
CA MET A 1086 -11.30 -29.44 -5.15
C MET A 1086 -11.23 -28.86 -3.73
N GLY A 1087 -11.73 -27.65 -3.52
CA GLY A 1087 -11.88 -27.04 -2.19
C GLY A 1087 -12.78 -27.85 -1.26
N ALA A 1088 -13.97 -28.21 -1.72
CA ALA A 1088 -14.91 -29.03 -0.96
C ALA A 1088 -14.32 -30.39 -0.62
N GLY A 1089 -13.70 -31.07 -1.60
CA GLY A 1089 -13.02 -32.34 -1.38
C GLY A 1089 -11.87 -32.22 -0.40
N GLY A 1090 -10.98 -31.24 -0.58
CA GLY A 1090 -9.84 -30.99 0.30
C GLY A 1090 -10.27 -30.76 1.74
N THR A 1091 -11.20 -29.83 1.99
CA THR A 1091 -11.71 -29.55 3.34
C THR A 1091 -12.33 -30.79 4.00
N ALA A 1092 -13.05 -31.64 3.26
CA ALA A 1092 -13.59 -32.88 3.80
C ALA A 1092 -12.50 -33.87 4.25
N PHE A 1093 -11.34 -33.90 3.59
CA PHE A 1093 -10.20 -34.72 3.99
C PHE A 1093 -9.32 -34.09 5.08
N ALA A 1094 -9.46 -32.79 5.35
CA ALA A 1094 -8.59 -32.09 6.28
C ALA A 1094 -8.71 -32.60 7.72
N THR A 1095 -9.93 -32.65 8.27
CA THR A 1095 -10.16 -33.08 9.67
C THR A 1095 -9.74 -34.54 9.92
N PRO A 1096 -10.09 -35.53 9.07
CA PRO A 1096 -9.60 -36.90 9.23
C PRO A 1096 -8.07 -37.02 9.17
N LEU A 1097 -7.42 -36.24 8.29
CA LEU A 1097 -5.96 -36.25 8.15
C LEU A 1097 -5.27 -35.67 9.39
N VAL A 1098 -5.80 -34.58 9.95
CA VAL A 1098 -5.30 -34.00 11.20
C VAL A 1098 -5.52 -34.96 12.38
N LYS A 1099 -6.68 -35.61 12.46
CA LYS A 1099 -6.99 -36.54 13.56
C LYS A 1099 -6.07 -37.77 13.58
N ASN A 1100 -5.71 -38.31 12.42
CA ASN A 1100 -4.90 -39.53 12.32
C ASN A 1100 -3.39 -39.25 12.27
N GLY A 1101 -2.98 -38.19 11.56
CA GLY A 1101 -1.58 -37.85 11.33
C GLY A 1101 -1.07 -36.67 12.16
N GLY A 1102 -1.93 -35.83 12.72
CA GLY A 1102 -1.54 -34.55 13.30
C GLY A 1102 -1.42 -33.43 12.26
N ILE A 1103 -1.35 -32.18 12.73
CA ILE A 1103 -1.35 -30.98 11.88
C ILE A 1103 -0.07 -30.83 11.05
N GLY A 1104 1.06 -31.38 11.52
CA GLY A 1104 2.31 -31.42 10.75
C GLY A 1104 2.17 -32.19 9.44
N TRP A 1105 1.50 -33.35 9.48
CA TRP A 1105 1.32 -34.21 8.31
C TRP A 1105 0.33 -33.64 7.29
N LEU A 1106 -0.65 -32.82 7.72
CA LEU A 1106 -1.49 -32.05 6.81
C LEU A 1106 -0.62 -31.21 5.85
N GLY A 1107 0.35 -30.46 6.39
CA GLY A 1107 1.23 -29.61 5.59
C GLY A 1107 2.15 -30.42 4.65
N VAL A 1108 2.69 -31.54 5.13
CA VAL A 1108 3.54 -32.44 4.34
C VAL A 1108 2.77 -33.08 3.20
N THR A 1109 1.56 -33.59 3.44
CA THR A 1109 0.72 -34.22 2.41
C THR A 1109 0.37 -33.23 1.31
N ILE A 1110 -0.05 -32.01 1.67
CA ILE A 1110 -0.41 -30.99 0.69
C ILE A 1110 0.81 -30.56 -0.15
N ALA A 1111 1.93 -30.25 0.50
CA ALA A 1111 3.16 -29.87 -0.21
C ALA A 1111 3.69 -31.01 -1.09
N GLY A 1112 3.57 -32.26 -0.63
CA GLY A 1112 3.89 -33.47 -1.40
C GLY A 1112 3.04 -33.58 -2.66
N ILE A 1113 1.73 -33.34 -2.59
CA ILE A 1113 0.85 -33.31 -3.75
C ILE A 1113 1.34 -32.25 -4.77
N TRP A 1114 1.63 -31.03 -4.32
CA TRP A 1114 2.16 -29.99 -5.21
C TRP A 1114 3.48 -30.37 -5.88
N PHE A 1115 4.38 -31.02 -5.13
CA PHE A 1115 5.66 -31.50 -5.66
C PHE A 1115 5.45 -32.59 -6.73
N VAL A 1116 4.58 -33.58 -6.46
CA VAL A 1116 4.24 -34.66 -7.40
C VAL A 1116 3.64 -34.12 -8.69
N PHE A 1117 2.77 -33.11 -8.60
CA PHE A 1117 2.16 -32.52 -9.79
C PHE A 1117 3.07 -31.51 -10.50
N SER A 1118 4.10 -30.94 -9.85
CA SER A 1118 5.04 -29.94 -10.39
C SER A 1118 5.58 -30.21 -11.80
N PRO A 1119 5.89 -31.47 -12.23
CA PRO A 1119 6.33 -31.77 -13.59
C PRO A 1119 5.31 -31.38 -14.67
N LEU A 1120 4.00 -31.38 -14.36
CA LEU A 1120 2.96 -30.97 -15.29
C LEU A 1120 3.03 -29.48 -15.63
N ALA A 1121 3.43 -28.62 -14.69
CA ALA A 1121 3.65 -27.20 -14.99
C ALA A 1121 4.82 -27.01 -15.98
N PHE A 1122 5.91 -27.76 -15.81
CA PHE A 1122 7.03 -27.75 -16.76
C PHE A 1122 6.65 -28.29 -18.14
N LEU A 1123 5.77 -29.30 -18.18
CA LEU A 1123 5.20 -29.84 -19.41
C LEU A 1123 4.41 -28.76 -20.18
N VAL A 1124 3.64 -27.91 -19.49
CA VAL A 1124 2.94 -26.76 -20.10
C VAL A 1124 3.95 -25.74 -20.63
N ILE A 1125 5.01 -25.42 -19.87
CA ILE A 1125 6.08 -24.52 -20.35
C ILE A 1125 6.72 -25.03 -21.64
N LYS A 1126 6.97 -26.34 -21.75
CA LYS A 1126 7.65 -26.95 -22.89
C LYS A 1126 6.74 -27.15 -24.10
N SER A 1127 5.49 -27.58 -23.89
CA SER A 1127 4.59 -28.06 -24.95
C SER A 1127 3.38 -27.16 -25.21
N GLY A 1128 3.10 -26.17 -24.37
CA GLY A 1128 1.90 -25.32 -24.47
C GLY A 1128 1.78 -24.60 -25.80
N ALA A 1129 2.86 -23.98 -26.27
CA ALA A 1129 2.88 -23.30 -27.57
C ALA A 1129 2.53 -24.23 -28.74
N ARG A 1130 2.96 -25.49 -28.69
CA ARG A 1130 2.62 -26.50 -29.70
C ARG A 1130 1.13 -26.87 -29.64
N TRP A 1131 0.59 -27.15 -28.45
CA TRP A 1131 -0.82 -27.51 -28.30
C TRP A 1131 -1.76 -26.38 -28.70
N ARG A 1132 -1.38 -25.14 -28.43
CA ARG A 1132 -2.11 -23.94 -28.86
C ARG A 1132 -2.16 -23.80 -30.38
N GLU A 1133 -1.07 -24.10 -31.07
CA GLU A 1133 -1.05 -24.09 -32.54
C GLU A 1133 -1.86 -25.25 -33.12
N GLU A 1134 -1.75 -26.46 -32.56
CA GLU A 1134 -2.60 -27.60 -32.95
C GLU A 1134 -4.09 -27.28 -32.79
N LYS A 1135 -4.48 -26.62 -31.70
CA LYS A 1135 -5.86 -26.17 -31.45
C LYS A 1135 -6.32 -25.12 -32.49
N ARG A 1136 -5.48 -24.14 -32.78
CA ARG A 1136 -5.76 -23.10 -33.79
C ARG A 1136 -6.00 -23.71 -35.17
N LEU A 1137 -5.18 -24.67 -35.57
CA LEU A 1137 -5.31 -25.38 -36.85
C LEU A 1137 -6.61 -26.20 -36.92
N ARG A 1138 -7.00 -26.87 -35.83
CA ARG A 1138 -8.28 -27.60 -35.75
C ARG A 1138 -9.50 -26.69 -35.90
N GLU A 1139 -9.51 -25.56 -35.19
CA GLU A 1139 -10.58 -24.56 -35.32
C GLU A 1139 -10.68 -24.02 -36.76
N MET A 1140 -9.54 -23.79 -37.41
CA MET A 1140 -9.52 -23.35 -38.81
C MET A 1140 -10.01 -24.42 -39.79
N SER A 1141 -9.72 -25.71 -39.55
CA SER A 1141 -10.23 -26.81 -40.39
C SER A 1141 -11.74 -27.01 -40.23
N GLU A 1142 -12.27 -26.91 -39.01
CA GLU A 1142 -13.71 -27.02 -38.74
C GLU A 1142 -14.50 -25.86 -39.35
N THR A 1143 -13.92 -24.65 -39.36
CA THR A 1143 -14.56 -23.47 -39.98
C THR A 1143 -14.49 -23.50 -41.51
N LYS A 1144 -13.55 -24.27 -42.10
CA LYS A 1144 -13.37 -24.41 -43.55
C LYS A 1144 -14.07 -25.62 -44.16
N ALA A 1145 -14.60 -26.55 -43.36
CA ALA A 1145 -15.45 -27.62 -43.86
C ALA A 1145 -16.83 -27.02 -44.21
N PRO A 1146 -17.21 -26.90 -45.50
CA PRO A 1146 -18.55 -26.46 -45.84
C PRO A 1146 -19.53 -27.59 -45.52
N SER A 1147 -20.71 -27.20 -45.07
CA SER A 1147 -21.94 -27.99 -45.10
C SER A 1147 -22.18 -28.60 -46.49
N GLY A 1148 -21.74 -29.84 -46.68
CA GLY A 1148 -22.30 -30.82 -47.62
C GLY A 1148 -22.42 -32.11 -46.81
N GLU A 1149 -23.55 -32.81 -46.72
CA GLU A 1149 -24.61 -33.04 -47.69
C GLU A 1149 -25.97 -33.14 -46.97
N MET A 1150 -27.05 -32.63 -47.58
CA MET A 1150 -28.39 -33.23 -47.46
C MET A 1150 -29.34 -32.67 -48.53
N THR A 1151 -29.16 -33.10 -49.78
CA THR A 1151 -30.23 -33.22 -50.79
C THR A 1151 -29.81 -34.24 -51.86
N ALA A 1152 -30.73 -35.18 -52.17
CA ALA A 1152 -30.64 -36.38 -53.03
C ALA A 1152 -30.03 -37.61 -52.31
N THR A 1153 -30.72 -38.72 -52.05
CA THR A 1153 -32.01 -39.31 -52.49
C THR A 1153 -32.58 -40.16 -51.36
#